data_AF-A0A1L7U3I1-F1
#
_entry.id   AF-A0A1L7U3I1-F1
#
_cell.length_a   1.000
_cell.length_b   1.000
_cell.length_c   1.000
_cell.angle_alpha   90.00
_cell.angle_beta   90.00
_cell.angle_gamma   90.00
#
_symmetry.space_group_name_H-M   'P 1'
#
loop_
_entity.id
_entity.type
_entity.pdbx_description
1 polymer ?
#
loop_
_entity_poly.entity_id
_entity_poly.type
_entity_poly.pdbx_seq_one_letter_code
_entity_poly.pdbx_strand_id
1 'polypeptide(L)'
;MKANLLSLLCLLGAGAVSADTDIYVSPSGSDSGSGSQSNLCKSLTKVQQAVRSALRSSSPEAITVHLGSGTHTLTKPLVLTSDDTGSSDTPVVWTSSANSTISGGLKITGWKLGSDGLYSASVPPNTYSRNLYSVRNISKAEVRFINSFTNRIAPIVSLTGSQLTFNGTSWNNNIQGYDTNAYDLFTDGGQFFLNTDANTVHYKPLDGQDMSQVEAYLGIQEALVVVSGTYDDPAHDITFSGVNFAHTTWLRPGQGYGYADQPTGGYMPAIKNYTDFEASRGENIQFANGTFWQLGAGSVGIGGDPDAHITGTGYGISKVSVTGCYFTQVMGNSITAGGTNPNAHRPKDTRMINTRISIQENIFYNTSSLYPSTVLIFASYVQYSDFTNNDISQVPYSGFCIGYGWGLVDAGGSPLYQQRGTYKYWPVYDTPTTSLNNVAHGNLIQNFGNVLTDLGDEGNNSHLFQRNNQFGVSWLHAKEGGIFTTGNNTFQDNIRYNGVDVVVDYANGTALLGHTYQRNYWVRNLNQTTVLSAKVGWRAGFPPAKRAGRPVANLNNNPDAAVELEFPSSGNGAAVLRVINFDDVDYTSIKISASISPSTNFTLSTVSVPSSIPANLFALAKYKVTGSPCTPPNFQGTVTYTNTRTSTTKTLTISGVIVGLGVLASKYSTASTTYATFGQTCKNLGIRSSNRDSWNPNDDWSVIKTD
;
A
#
# COMPACT_ATOMS: atom_id res chain seq x y z
N MET A 1 14.60 -53.44 47.85
CA MET A 1 14.51 -52.04 47.37
C MET A 1 13.06 -51.61 47.53
N LYS A 2 12.78 -50.35 47.91
CA LYS A 2 11.40 -49.88 48.15
C LYS A 2 10.82 -49.25 46.88
N ALA A 3 9.66 -49.72 46.44
CA ALA A 3 8.79 -48.94 45.56
C ALA A 3 7.83 -48.15 46.45
N ASN A 4 7.88 -46.83 46.39
CA ASN A 4 6.91 -45.94 47.03
C ASN A 4 6.13 -45.23 45.93
N LEU A 5 4.82 -45.47 45.89
CA LEU A 5 3.88 -44.71 45.08
C LEU A 5 3.75 -43.30 45.69
N LEU A 6 3.89 -42.25 44.89
CA LEU A 6 3.68 -40.87 45.34
C LEU A 6 2.66 -40.19 44.42
N SER A 7 1.49 -39.90 44.99
CA SER A 7 0.34 -39.31 44.29
C SER A 7 0.61 -37.85 43.91
N LEU A 8 0.65 -37.57 42.61
CA LEU A 8 0.62 -36.18 42.12
C LEU A 8 -0.82 -35.66 42.23
N LEU A 9 -1.03 -34.62 43.05
CA LEU A 9 -2.34 -34.04 43.26
C LEU A 9 -2.67 -33.09 42.09
N CYS A 10 -3.62 -33.47 41.24
CA CYS A 10 -4.15 -32.56 40.22
C CYS A 10 -4.96 -31.43 40.89
N LEU A 11 -4.31 -30.29 41.15
CA LEU A 11 -5.05 -29.04 41.31
C LEU A 11 -5.68 -28.71 39.95
N LEU A 12 -6.98 -29.02 39.83
CA LEU A 12 -7.85 -28.37 38.87
C LEU A 12 -8.04 -26.91 39.30
N GLY A 13 -6.99 -26.11 39.06
CA GLY A 13 -7.10 -24.67 39.03
C GLY A 13 -7.99 -24.32 37.85
N ALA A 14 -9.29 -24.18 38.11
CA ALA A 14 -10.22 -23.54 37.20
C ALA A 14 -9.83 -22.07 37.11
N GLY A 15 -8.86 -21.77 36.24
CA GLY A 15 -8.57 -20.40 35.84
C GLY A 15 -9.86 -19.82 35.30
N ALA A 16 -10.36 -18.77 35.94
CA ALA A 16 -11.49 -18.04 35.42
C ALA A 16 -11.06 -17.50 34.05
N VAL A 17 -11.74 -17.96 33.00
CA VAL A 17 -11.77 -17.21 31.75
C VAL A 17 -12.40 -15.87 32.12
N SER A 18 -11.67 -14.78 31.89
CA SER A 18 -12.22 -13.42 32.04
C SER A 18 -13.55 -13.36 31.31
N ALA A 19 -14.55 -12.66 31.84
CA ALA A 19 -15.59 -12.21 30.94
C ALA A 19 -14.96 -11.17 30.02
N ASP A 20 -15.46 -11.07 28.78
CA ASP A 20 -15.15 -9.94 27.92
C ASP A 20 -16.29 -8.93 28.07
N THR A 21 -15.95 -7.65 28.23
CA THR A 21 -16.93 -6.57 28.32
C THR A 21 -17.37 -6.17 26.91
N ASP A 22 -18.42 -6.82 26.42
CA ASP A 22 -19.04 -6.52 25.13
C ASP A 22 -19.96 -5.28 25.18
N ILE A 23 -19.73 -4.30 24.31
CA ILE A 23 -20.52 -3.07 24.18
C ILE A 23 -21.02 -2.92 22.74
N TYR A 24 -22.34 -2.87 22.53
CA TYR A 24 -22.98 -2.93 21.22
C TYR A 24 -23.61 -1.60 20.80
N VAL A 25 -23.45 -1.24 19.52
CA VAL A 25 -24.00 0.00 18.92
C VAL A 25 -24.60 -0.23 17.54
N SER A 26 -25.69 0.46 17.23
CA SER A 26 -26.37 0.38 15.93
C SER A 26 -26.97 1.74 15.54
N PRO A 27 -27.03 2.11 14.24
CA PRO A 27 -27.75 3.30 13.78
C PRO A 27 -29.25 3.28 14.17
N SER A 28 -29.82 2.09 14.41
CA SER A 28 -31.18 1.86 14.89
C SER A 28 -31.33 1.77 16.42
N GLY A 29 -30.25 1.89 17.18
CA GLY A 29 -30.26 1.83 18.66
C GLY A 29 -30.77 3.11 19.34
N SER A 30 -30.59 3.20 20.65
CA SER A 30 -30.90 4.40 21.45
C SER A 30 -29.73 4.82 22.33
N ASP A 31 -29.53 6.12 22.55
CA ASP A 31 -28.56 6.61 23.54
C ASP A 31 -29.06 6.48 25.00
N SER A 32 -30.33 6.09 25.19
CA SER A 32 -30.85 5.53 26.44
C SER A 32 -30.51 4.03 26.61
N GLY A 33 -29.84 3.42 25.62
CA GLY A 33 -29.41 2.04 25.66
C GLY A 33 -28.32 1.80 26.70
N SER A 34 -28.30 0.59 27.25
CA SER A 34 -27.23 0.10 28.15
C SER A 34 -25.99 -0.35 27.38
N GLY A 35 -26.08 -0.50 26.06
CA GLY A 35 -24.99 -1.03 25.24
C GLY A 35 -24.89 -2.55 25.28
N SER A 36 -25.90 -3.26 25.80
CA SER A 36 -25.97 -4.73 25.71
C SER A 36 -26.56 -5.17 24.36
N GLN A 37 -26.33 -6.43 23.97
CA GLN A 37 -26.83 -6.98 22.70
C GLN A 37 -28.37 -6.84 22.53
N SER A 38 -29.11 -6.81 23.65
CA SER A 38 -30.56 -6.61 23.73
C SER A 38 -31.02 -5.15 23.79
N ASN A 39 -30.11 -4.19 24.00
CA ASN A 39 -30.42 -2.78 24.27
C ASN A 39 -29.27 -1.87 23.78
N LEU A 40 -29.14 -1.84 22.45
CA LEU A 40 -28.03 -1.25 21.69
C LEU A 40 -27.92 0.28 21.90
N CYS A 41 -26.69 0.77 22.06
CA CYS A 41 -26.39 2.20 21.96
C CYS A 41 -26.69 2.73 20.55
N LYS A 42 -26.89 4.05 20.40
CA LYS A 42 -27.03 4.70 19.09
C LYS A 42 -25.76 5.41 18.63
N SER A 43 -25.16 6.23 19.50
CA SER A 43 -24.01 7.06 19.16
C SER A 43 -22.69 6.48 19.66
N LEU A 44 -21.62 6.67 18.88
CA LEU A 44 -20.27 6.29 19.29
C LEU A 44 -19.81 7.09 20.52
N THR A 45 -20.34 8.29 20.74
CA THR A 45 -20.12 9.08 21.98
C THR A 45 -20.66 8.34 23.22
N LYS A 46 -21.85 7.75 23.14
CA LYS A 46 -22.46 6.99 24.24
C LYS A 46 -21.69 5.70 24.52
N VAL A 47 -21.20 5.04 23.47
CA VAL A 47 -20.30 3.88 23.56
C VAL A 47 -18.99 4.25 24.25
N GLN A 48 -18.34 5.34 23.83
CA GLN A 48 -17.10 5.82 24.43
C GLN A 48 -17.27 6.06 25.94
N GLN A 49 -18.38 6.66 26.37
CA GLN A 49 -18.70 6.83 27.79
C GLN A 49 -18.78 5.49 28.53
N ALA A 50 -19.33 4.44 27.92
CA ALA A 50 -19.39 3.09 28.50
C ALA A 50 -18.00 2.43 28.57
N VAL A 51 -17.18 2.54 27.52
CA VAL A 51 -15.77 2.08 27.52
C VAL A 51 -14.99 2.73 28.67
N ARG A 52 -15.04 4.07 28.78
CA ARG A 52 -14.43 4.85 29.88
C ARG A 52 -15.00 4.56 31.26
N SER A 53 -16.17 3.93 31.36
CA SER A 53 -16.75 3.47 32.63
C SER A 53 -16.25 2.07 33.00
N ALA A 54 -16.09 1.17 32.02
CA ALA A 54 -15.54 -0.17 32.24
C ALA A 54 -14.03 -0.14 32.56
N LEU A 55 -13.25 0.68 31.85
CA LEU A 55 -11.81 0.86 32.09
C LEU A 55 -11.48 1.41 33.49
N ARG A 56 -12.42 2.13 34.12
CA ARG A 56 -12.29 2.67 35.48
C ARG A 56 -12.82 1.75 36.58
N SER A 57 -13.17 0.51 36.24
CA SER A 57 -13.49 -0.52 37.23
C SER A 57 -12.23 -0.94 38.01
N SER A 58 -12.40 -1.61 39.16
CA SER A 58 -11.27 -2.09 39.98
C SER A 58 -10.53 -3.29 39.38
N SER A 59 -11.03 -3.85 38.29
CA SER A 59 -10.50 -5.04 37.60
C SER A 59 -10.96 -4.99 36.14
N PRO A 60 -10.36 -4.14 35.29
CA PRO A 60 -10.80 -3.96 33.91
C PRO A 60 -10.50 -5.21 33.08
N GLU A 61 -11.57 -5.82 32.57
CA GLU A 61 -11.53 -6.92 31.61
C GLU A 61 -11.24 -6.40 30.18
N ALA A 62 -11.04 -7.29 29.21
CA ALA A 62 -10.94 -6.88 27.81
C ALA A 62 -12.27 -6.29 27.31
N ILE A 63 -12.22 -5.25 26.47
CA ILE A 63 -13.42 -4.53 26.02
C ILE A 63 -13.56 -4.65 24.51
N THR A 64 -14.67 -5.25 24.07
CA THR A 64 -15.01 -5.35 22.64
C THR A 64 -16.23 -4.50 22.31
N VAL A 65 -16.03 -3.49 21.47
CA VAL A 65 -17.12 -2.66 20.94
C VAL A 65 -17.61 -3.24 19.61
N HIS A 66 -18.84 -3.74 19.57
CA HIS A 66 -19.46 -4.32 18.38
C HIS A 66 -20.30 -3.28 17.63
N LEU A 67 -19.85 -2.89 16.43
CA LEU A 67 -20.62 -2.05 15.52
C LEU A 67 -21.57 -2.93 14.71
N GLY A 68 -22.88 -2.72 14.87
CA GLY A 68 -23.92 -3.28 14.01
C GLY A 68 -23.98 -2.61 12.64
N SER A 69 -24.57 -3.32 11.66
CA SER A 69 -24.58 -2.92 10.25
C SER A 69 -25.17 -1.54 9.97
N GLY A 70 -24.61 -0.87 8.94
CA GLY A 70 -25.10 0.41 8.43
C GLY A 70 -24.17 1.60 8.69
N THR A 71 -24.69 2.81 8.47
CA THR A 71 -23.93 4.07 8.60
C THR A 71 -24.03 4.64 10.02
N HIS A 72 -22.92 4.70 10.73
CA HIS A 72 -22.77 5.39 12.02
C HIS A 72 -22.31 6.84 11.76
N THR A 73 -23.27 7.74 11.50
CA THR A 73 -22.97 9.14 11.20
C THR A 73 -22.51 9.93 12.43
N LEU A 74 -21.39 10.63 12.29
CA LEU A 74 -20.79 11.51 13.28
C LEU A 74 -21.24 12.97 13.08
N THR A 75 -21.62 13.63 14.17
CA THR A 75 -21.86 15.09 14.23
C THR A 75 -20.63 15.89 14.65
N LYS A 76 -19.60 15.20 15.16
CA LYS A 76 -18.25 15.67 15.49
C LYS A 76 -17.29 14.46 15.49
N PRO A 77 -15.96 14.63 15.39
CA PRO A 77 -15.01 13.52 15.49
C PRO A 77 -15.10 12.76 16.82
N LEU A 78 -14.85 11.45 16.78
CA LEU A 78 -14.67 10.59 17.95
C LEU A 78 -13.21 10.71 18.43
N VAL A 79 -12.99 11.53 19.47
CA VAL A 79 -11.65 11.75 20.05
C VAL A 79 -11.41 10.77 21.18
N LEU A 80 -10.60 9.75 20.92
CA LEU A 80 -10.13 8.76 21.88
C LEU A 80 -8.86 9.27 22.59
N THR A 81 -8.85 9.24 23.92
CA THR A 81 -7.72 9.68 24.74
C THR A 81 -7.14 8.56 25.62
N SER A 82 -6.18 8.86 26.50
CA SER A 82 -5.69 7.94 27.53
C SER A 82 -6.82 7.39 28.44
N ASP A 83 -7.96 8.07 28.54
CA ASP A 83 -9.18 7.54 29.17
C ASP A 83 -9.80 6.32 28.45
N ASP A 84 -9.51 6.12 27.16
CA ASP A 84 -10.07 5.08 26.27
C ASP A 84 -9.07 3.95 25.98
N THR A 85 -7.98 3.90 26.75
CA THR A 85 -6.80 3.03 26.54
C THR A 85 -6.95 1.68 27.21
N GLY A 86 -6.49 0.62 26.53
CA GLY A 86 -6.47 -0.75 27.06
C GLY A 86 -5.16 -1.11 27.74
N SER A 87 -4.83 -2.41 27.72
CA SER A 87 -3.48 -2.91 27.99
C SER A 87 -3.03 -3.88 26.89
N SER A 88 -1.75 -4.29 26.90
CA SER A 88 -1.23 -5.31 25.98
C SER A 88 -1.98 -6.65 26.04
N ASP A 89 -2.56 -6.94 27.20
CA ASP A 89 -3.21 -8.20 27.52
C ASP A 89 -4.74 -8.07 27.41
N THR A 90 -5.25 -6.83 27.54
CA THR A 90 -6.68 -6.45 27.48
C THR A 90 -6.87 -5.18 26.63
N PRO A 91 -6.68 -5.24 25.30
CA PRO A 91 -6.85 -4.08 24.42
C PRO A 91 -8.32 -3.69 24.26
N VAL A 92 -8.57 -2.45 23.81
CA VAL A 92 -9.92 -1.97 23.46
C VAL A 92 -10.16 -2.20 21.96
N VAL A 93 -11.09 -3.09 21.62
CA VAL A 93 -11.29 -3.58 20.24
C VAL A 93 -12.63 -3.11 19.68
N TRP A 94 -12.60 -2.15 18.76
CA TRP A 94 -13.75 -1.71 17.97
C TRP A 94 -13.89 -2.58 16.72
N THR A 95 -14.88 -3.48 16.70
CA THR A 95 -15.02 -4.55 15.71
C THR A 95 -16.35 -4.48 14.94
N SER A 96 -16.34 -5.00 13.71
CA SER A 96 -17.58 -5.42 13.06
C SER A 96 -17.40 -6.68 12.22
N SER A 97 -18.36 -7.59 12.35
CA SER A 97 -18.57 -8.75 11.46
C SER A 97 -19.56 -8.45 10.32
N ALA A 98 -20.06 -7.21 10.23
CA ALA A 98 -21.05 -6.77 9.26
C ALA A 98 -20.57 -5.54 8.47
N ASN A 99 -21.29 -5.15 7.42
CA ASN A 99 -20.97 -3.94 6.67
C ASN A 99 -21.34 -2.69 7.50
N SER A 100 -20.38 -2.17 8.25
CA SER A 100 -20.55 -1.09 9.22
C SER A 100 -19.58 0.05 8.93
N THR A 101 -20.11 1.25 8.73
CA THR A 101 -19.35 2.41 8.24
C THR A 101 -19.47 3.58 9.20
N ILE A 102 -18.38 3.96 9.86
CA ILE A 102 -18.25 5.25 10.56
C ILE A 102 -18.19 6.34 9.49
N SER A 103 -19.03 7.38 9.62
CA SER A 103 -19.17 8.36 8.54
C SER A 103 -19.27 9.81 8.99
N GLY A 104 -18.55 10.68 8.28
CA GLY A 104 -18.63 12.14 8.40
C GLY A 104 -19.67 12.78 7.49
N GLY A 105 -20.54 11.97 6.86
CA GLY A 105 -21.43 12.40 5.80
C GLY A 105 -22.90 12.53 6.21
N LEU A 106 -23.50 13.63 5.78
CA LEU A 106 -24.95 13.84 5.76
C LEU A 106 -25.55 13.05 4.58
N LYS A 107 -26.44 12.09 4.85
CA LYS A 107 -27.18 11.40 3.78
C LYS A 107 -28.22 12.33 3.16
N ILE A 108 -28.16 12.53 1.85
CA ILE A 108 -29.08 13.37 1.10
C ILE A 108 -30.34 12.57 0.73
N THR A 109 -31.51 13.15 0.98
CA THR A 109 -32.82 12.53 0.71
C THR A 109 -33.80 13.56 0.17
N GLY A 110 -34.94 13.11 -0.38
CA GLY A 110 -35.99 14.02 -0.87
C GLY A 110 -35.66 14.73 -2.19
N TRP A 111 -34.86 14.10 -3.05
CA TRP A 111 -34.52 14.58 -4.40
C TRP A 111 -35.77 14.87 -5.26
N LYS A 112 -35.76 15.98 -5.99
CA LYS A 112 -36.83 16.43 -6.90
C LYS A 112 -36.24 16.86 -8.25
N LEU A 113 -36.80 16.36 -9.35
CA LEU A 113 -36.45 16.78 -10.70
C LEU A 113 -36.95 18.20 -10.99
N GLY A 114 -36.03 19.08 -11.39
CA GLY A 114 -36.29 20.44 -11.89
C GLY A 114 -36.52 20.47 -13.41
N SER A 115 -37.04 21.60 -13.89
CA SER A 115 -37.31 21.83 -15.32
C SER A 115 -36.04 22.02 -16.17
N ASP A 116 -34.87 22.14 -15.53
CA ASP A 116 -33.55 22.18 -16.16
C ASP A 116 -32.88 20.80 -16.23
N GLY A 117 -33.62 19.72 -15.95
CA GLY A 117 -33.15 18.34 -15.99
C GLY A 117 -32.33 17.91 -14.78
N LEU A 118 -32.16 18.78 -13.78
CA LEU A 118 -31.38 18.48 -12.59
C LEU A 118 -32.25 17.96 -11.45
N TYR A 119 -31.72 17.03 -10.66
CA TYR A 119 -32.32 16.68 -9.39
C TYR A 119 -31.80 17.64 -8.31
N SER A 120 -32.66 18.11 -7.41
CA SER A 120 -32.27 18.95 -6.28
C SER A 120 -32.87 18.47 -4.96
N ALA A 121 -32.15 18.68 -3.86
CA ALA A 121 -32.55 18.32 -2.51
C ALA A 121 -32.14 19.42 -1.51
N SER A 122 -32.89 19.55 -0.42
CA SER A 122 -32.58 20.51 0.66
C SER A 122 -31.52 19.96 1.62
N VAL A 123 -30.66 20.85 2.12
CA VAL A 123 -29.68 20.54 3.19
C VAL A 123 -29.92 21.45 4.41
N PRO A 124 -29.40 21.11 5.60
CA PRO A 124 -29.44 22.01 6.76
C PRO A 124 -28.72 23.35 6.48
N PRO A 125 -29.17 24.46 7.10
CA PRO A 125 -28.46 25.73 7.04
C PRO A 125 -27.00 25.62 7.49
N ASN A 126 -26.12 26.39 6.85
CA ASN A 126 -24.67 26.41 7.11
C ASN A 126 -23.96 25.07 6.83
N THR A 127 -24.48 24.25 5.91
CA THR A 127 -23.79 23.06 5.41
C THR A 127 -22.70 23.45 4.40
N TYR A 128 -21.46 22.97 4.60
CA TYR A 128 -20.32 23.20 3.70
C TYR A 128 -19.63 21.88 3.32
N SER A 129 -19.10 21.78 2.11
CA SER A 129 -18.30 20.63 1.64
C SER A 129 -17.46 20.98 0.42
N ARG A 130 -16.33 20.27 0.21
CA ARG A 130 -15.57 20.29 -1.06
C ARG A 130 -15.76 19.05 -1.92
N ASN A 131 -16.39 17.98 -1.43
CA ASN A 131 -16.55 16.78 -2.25
C ASN A 131 -17.64 16.96 -3.34
N LEU A 132 -18.47 18.00 -3.22
CA LEU A 132 -19.53 18.33 -4.19
C LEU A 132 -19.24 19.63 -4.98
N TYR A 133 -18.28 19.60 -5.90
CA TYR A 133 -18.11 20.66 -6.90
C TYR A 133 -18.81 20.42 -8.23
N SER A 134 -19.59 21.43 -8.58
CA SER A 134 -19.55 22.10 -9.87
C SER A 134 -20.08 23.51 -9.66
N VAL A 135 -20.10 24.30 -10.71
CA VAL A 135 -20.45 25.72 -10.67
C VAL A 135 -21.46 26.01 -11.78
N ARG A 136 -22.13 27.17 -11.70
CA ARG A 136 -22.95 27.74 -12.79
C ARG A 136 -22.43 29.10 -13.28
N ASN A 137 -21.27 29.53 -12.78
CA ASN A 137 -20.64 30.81 -13.10
C ASN A 137 -19.16 30.75 -12.69
N ILE A 138 -18.26 30.97 -13.65
CA ILE A 138 -16.80 31.00 -13.50
C ILE A 138 -16.31 31.89 -12.34
N SER A 139 -17.06 32.93 -11.93
CA SER A 139 -16.70 33.77 -10.78
C SER A 139 -16.87 33.10 -9.41
N LYS A 140 -17.37 31.86 -9.35
CA LYS A 140 -17.36 30.98 -8.16
C LYS A 140 -16.55 29.68 -8.42
N ALA A 141 -15.74 29.62 -9.49
CA ALA A 141 -14.94 28.45 -9.86
C ALA A 141 -13.48 28.52 -9.35
N GLU A 142 -12.73 27.44 -9.54
CA GLU A 142 -11.34 27.30 -9.13
C GLU A 142 -10.47 27.00 -10.37
N VAL A 143 -9.36 27.74 -10.53
CA VAL A 143 -8.35 27.41 -11.54
C VAL A 143 -7.41 26.36 -10.97
N ARG A 144 -7.30 25.23 -11.66
CA ARG A 144 -6.33 24.17 -11.36
C ARG A 144 -5.04 24.41 -12.14
N PHE A 145 -3.91 24.01 -11.58
CA PHE A 145 -2.64 23.92 -12.30
C PHE A 145 -2.02 22.57 -11.98
N ILE A 146 -1.58 21.83 -13.00
CA ILE A 146 -0.92 20.53 -12.82
C ILE A 146 0.45 20.64 -13.49
N ASN A 147 1.50 20.46 -12.69
CA ASN A 147 2.90 20.53 -13.10
C ASN A 147 3.58 19.17 -12.82
N SER A 148 4.85 18.99 -13.18
CA SER A 148 5.52 17.68 -13.19
C SER A 148 5.50 16.91 -11.84
N PHE A 149 5.44 17.62 -10.71
CA PHE A 149 5.43 17.06 -9.35
C PHE A 149 4.50 17.78 -8.35
N THR A 150 3.71 18.78 -8.79
CA THR A 150 2.78 19.53 -7.91
C THR A 150 1.40 19.71 -8.56
N ASN A 151 0.37 19.79 -7.72
CA ASN A 151 -0.97 20.22 -8.09
C ASN A 151 -1.28 21.52 -7.35
N ARG A 152 -2.00 22.43 -8.00
CA ARG A 152 -2.32 23.75 -7.48
C ARG A 152 -3.78 24.09 -7.77
N ILE A 153 -4.42 24.81 -6.86
CA ILE A 153 -5.82 25.22 -6.96
C ILE A 153 -5.93 26.66 -6.45
N ALA A 154 -6.49 27.55 -7.27
CA ALA A 154 -6.71 28.97 -6.95
C ALA A 154 -8.18 29.37 -7.16
N PRO A 155 -8.94 29.69 -6.09
CA PRO A 155 -10.31 30.19 -6.21
C PRO A 155 -10.37 31.55 -6.93
N ILE A 156 -11.27 31.65 -7.91
CA ILE A 156 -11.63 32.89 -8.60
C ILE A 156 -12.52 33.73 -7.66
N VAL A 157 -12.33 35.05 -7.70
CA VAL A 157 -13.12 36.06 -6.97
C VAL A 157 -13.98 36.87 -7.93
N SER A 158 -13.50 37.15 -9.15
CA SER A 158 -14.29 37.82 -10.19
C SER A 158 -13.78 37.53 -11.60
N LEU A 159 -14.66 37.76 -12.59
CA LEU A 159 -14.32 37.88 -14.00
C LEU A 159 -14.79 39.26 -14.48
N THR A 160 -13.90 40.03 -15.12
CA THR A 160 -14.22 41.31 -15.76
C THR A 160 -13.73 41.27 -17.21
N GLY A 161 -14.65 41.16 -18.17
CA GLY A 161 -14.29 40.95 -19.57
C GLY A 161 -13.58 39.60 -19.75
N SER A 162 -12.29 39.63 -20.09
CA SER A 162 -11.41 38.45 -20.16
C SER A 162 -10.45 38.30 -18.96
N GLN A 163 -10.52 39.21 -17.97
CA GLN A 163 -9.62 39.21 -16.82
C GLN A 163 -10.23 38.47 -15.62
N LEU A 164 -9.63 37.33 -15.25
CA LEU A 164 -9.88 36.67 -13.96
C LEU A 164 -9.12 37.39 -12.83
N THR A 165 -9.77 37.51 -11.68
CA THR A 165 -9.15 37.95 -10.42
C THR A 165 -9.23 36.83 -9.40
N PHE A 166 -8.10 36.47 -8.79
CA PHE A 166 -7.99 35.40 -7.80
C PHE A 166 -8.07 35.93 -6.36
N ASN A 167 -8.33 35.04 -5.40
CA ASN A 167 -8.12 35.37 -3.99
C ASN A 167 -6.63 35.67 -3.76
N GLY A 168 -6.29 36.86 -3.26
CA GLY A 168 -4.89 37.30 -3.11
C GLY A 168 -4.05 36.40 -2.19
N THR A 169 -4.65 35.80 -1.15
CA THR A 169 -3.97 34.80 -0.32
C THR A 169 -3.66 33.56 -1.15
N SER A 170 -4.66 32.96 -1.80
CA SER A 170 -4.44 31.79 -2.66
C SER A 170 -3.48 32.06 -3.81
N TRP A 171 -3.50 33.26 -4.42
CA TRP A 171 -2.57 33.61 -5.47
C TRP A 171 -1.13 33.68 -4.94
N ASN A 172 -0.90 34.37 -3.82
CA ASN A 172 0.41 34.43 -3.17
C ASN A 172 0.94 33.04 -2.75
N ASN A 173 0.04 32.12 -2.42
CA ASN A 173 0.35 30.72 -2.13
C ASN A 173 0.79 29.94 -3.38
N ASN A 174 0.22 30.25 -4.55
CA ASN A 174 0.39 29.52 -5.80
C ASN A 174 1.53 30.04 -6.69
N ILE A 175 1.99 31.28 -6.55
CA ILE A 175 3.03 31.91 -7.41
C ILE A 175 4.46 31.39 -7.21
N GLN A 176 4.73 30.47 -6.27
CA GLN A 176 6.06 29.86 -6.12
C GLN A 176 6.25 28.68 -7.10
N GLY A 177 6.16 28.95 -8.41
CA GLY A 177 6.30 27.96 -9.50
C GLY A 177 5.40 28.27 -10.71
N TYR A 178 5.52 27.48 -11.79
CA TYR A 178 4.94 27.77 -13.12
C TYR A 178 3.58 27.06 -13.40
N ASP A 179 2.74 27.65 -14.27
CA ASP A 179 1.29 27.35 -14.57
C ASP A 179 1.03 26.09 -15.47
N THR A 180 -0.17 25.62 -15.92
CA THR A 180 -1.62 26.06 -16.09
C THR A 180 -2.57 24.82 -15.91
N ASN A 181 -3.91 24.72 -16.12
CA ASN A 181 -5.03 25.60 -16.54
C ASN A 181 -6.44 25.05 -16.06
N ALA A 182 -7.54 25.79 -16.26
CA ALA A 182 -8.91 25.51 -15.74
C ALA A 182 -9.97 24.93 -16.72
N TYR A 183 -11.16 24.59 -16.19
CA TYR A 183 -12.36 24.08 -16.89
C TYR A 183 -13.69 24.50 -16.20
N ASP A 184 -14.79 24.57 -16.97
CA ASP A 184 -16.17 25.01 -16.59
C ASP A 184 -17.14 24.58 -17.74
N LEU A 185 -18.46 24.27 -17.67
CA LEU A 185 -19.52 24.25 -16.63
C LEU A 185 -20.53 23.09 -16.91
N PHE A 186 -20.86 22.25 -15.92
CA PHE A 186 -22.05 21.35 -15.82
C PHE A 186 -22.57 20.56 -17.05
N THR A 187 -21.71 20.13 -17.98
CA THR A 187 -22.13 19.42 -19.20
C THR A 187 -22.45 17.94 -19.01
N ASP A 188 -21.93 17.26 -17.99
CA ASP A 188 -21.78 15.79 -18.00
C ASP A 188 -22.53 15.10 -16.86
N GLY A 189 -22.93 13.84 -17.08
CA GLY A 189 -23.57 13.03 -16.04
C GLY A 189 -22.63 12.77 -14.86
N GLY A 190 -23.19 12.74 -13.64
CA GLY A 190 -22.43 12.53 -12.40
C GLY A 190 -21.94 13.82 -11.73
N GLN A 191 -22.12 14.98 -12.35
CA GLN A 191 -21.78 16.30 -11.77
C GLN A 191 -22.89 16.79 -10.81
N PHE A 192 -22.52 17.50 -9.74
CA PHE A 192 -23.42 18.09 -8.72
C PHE A 192 -23.02 19.54 -8.41
N PHE A 193 -23.82 20.30 -7.66
CA PHE A 193 -23.32 21.52 -6.99
C PHE A 193 -24.04 21.79 -5.66
N LEU A 194 -23.32 22.37 -4.69
CA LEU A 194 -23.88 22.82 -3.42
C LEU A 194 -24.13 24.34 -3.47
N ASN A 195 -25.39 24.74 -3.35
CA ASN A 195 -25.81 26.13 -3.20
C ASN A 195 -26.03 26.45 -1.72
N THR A 196 -25.00 26.98 -1.07
CA THR A 196 -25.03 27.45 0.33
C THR A 196 -26.08 28.54 0.54
N ASP A 197 -26.24 29.43 -0.44
CA ASP A 197 -27.07 30.64 -0.33
C ASP A 197 -28.57 30.27 -0.30
N ALA A 198 -28.94 29.16 -0.94
CA ALA A 198 -30.29 28.60 -0.97
C ALA A 198 -30.47 27.30 -0.14
N ASN A 199 -29.42 26.83 0.54
CA ASN A 199 -29.39 25.55 1.27
C ASN A 199 -29.90 24.35 0.43
N THR A 200 -29.44 24.24 -0.82
CA THR A 200 -29.80 23.13 -1.73
C THR A 200 -28.57 22.50 -2.37
N VAL A 201 -28.60 21.18 -2.52
CA VAL A 201 -27.68 20.43 -3.39
C VAL A 201 -28.42 20.08 -4.69
N HIS A 202 -27.71 20.15 -5.81
CA HIS A 202 -28.19 19.83 -7.16
C HIS A 202 -27.32 18.74 -7.77
N TYR A 203 -27.87 17.90 -8.65
CA TYR A 203 -27.18 16.76 -9.28
C TYR A 203 -27.70 16.54 -10.70
N LYS A 204 -26.78 16.32 -11.64
CA LYS A 204 -27.06 15.77 -12.96
C LYS A 204 -26.80 14.26 -12.92
N PRO A 205 -27.82 13.41 -13.10
CA PRO A 205 -27.63 11.97 -13.12
C PRO A 205 -26.68 11.52 -14.23
N LEU A 206 -26.07 10.35 -14.03
CA LEU A 206 -25.43 9.57 -15.11
C LEU A 206 -26.51 9.08 -16.09
N ASP A 207 -26.13 8.85 -17.34
CA ASP A 207 -27.05 8.38 -18.38
C ASP A 207 -27.68 7.03 -17.97
N GLY A 208 -29.02 7.00 -17.90
CA GLY A 208 -29.79 5.83 -17.48
C GLY A 208 -29.83 5.55 -15.97
N GLN A 209 -29.29 6.44 -15.12
CA GLN A 209 -29.28 6.25 -13.66
C GLN A 209 -30.68 6.38 -13.03
N ASP A 210 -31.12 5.33 -12.33
CA ASP A 210 -32.34 5.37 -11.54
C ASP A 210 -32.11 6.15 -10.23
N MET A 211 -32.59 7.40 -10.22
CA MET A 211 -32.53 8.30 -9.06
C MET A 211 -33.32 7.82 -7.83
N SER A 212 -34.18 6.80 -7.94
CA SER A 212 -34.83 6.18 -6.79
C SER A 212 -33.88 5.29 -5.96
N GLN A 213 -32.78 4.82 -6.57
CA GLN A 213 -31.79 3.93 -5.94
C GLN A 213 -30.49 4.67 -5.53
N VAL A 214 -30.43 5.99 -5.68
CA VAL A 214 -29.21 6.77 -5.43
C VAL A 214 -28.99 7.05 -3.94
N GLU A 215 -28.00 6.37 -3.37
CA GLU A 215 -27.43 6.73 -2.07
C GLU A 215 -26.39 7.85 -2.25
N ALA A 216 -26.75 9.08 -1.89
CA ALA A 216 -25.86 10.24 -1.94
C ALA A 216 -25.49 10.72 -0.53
N TYR A 217 -24.21 10.93 -0.28
CA TYR A 217 -23.68 11.44 0.98
C TYR A 217 -22.85 12.71 0.76
N LEU A 218 -23.15 13.74 1.56
CA LEU A 218 -22.45 15.02 1.58
C LEU A 218 -21.50 15.04 2.77
N GLY A 219 -20.19 14.96 2.53
CA GLY A 219 -19.19 15.00 3.60
C GLY A 219 -19.21 16.35 4.32
N ILE A 220 -19.35 16.34 5.64
CA ILE A 220 -19.43 17.54 6.50
C ILE A 220 -18.46 17.54 7.69
N GLN A 221 -17.87 16.39 8.03
CA GLN A 221 -16.73 16.30 8.97
C GLN A 221 -15.42 16.20 8.20
N GLU A 222 -14.34 16.79 8.71
CA GLU A 222 -12.99 16.65 8.14
C GLU A 222 -12.32 15.38 8.69
N ALA A 223 -12.23 15.24 10.03
CA ALA A 223 -11.81 13.99 10.69
C ALA A 223 -12.99 13.10 11.13
N LEU A 224 -12.74 11.78 11.34
CA LEU A 224 -13.74 10.81 11.85
C LEU A 224 -13.40 10.31 13.24
N VAL A 225 -12.25 9.65 13.36
CA VAL A 225 -11.67 9.17 14.62
C VAL A 225 -10.36 9.91 14.82
N VAL A 226 -10.08 10.26 16.06
CA VAL A 226 -8.83 10.89 16.48
C VAL A 226 -8.30 10.09 17.66
N VAL A 227 -7.09 9.53 17.55
CA VAL A 227 -6.40 8.91 18.70
C VAL A 227 -5.33 9.87 19.21
N SER A 228 -5.33 10.18 20.51
CA SER A 228 -4.50 11.25 21.09
C SER A 228 -4.18 11.06 22.56
N GLY A 229 -2.92 11.22 22.95
CA GLY A 229 -2.52 11.42 24.34
C GLY A 229 -1.44 12.50 24.50
N THR A 230 -0.97 12.71 25.72
CA THR A 230 0.08 13.67 26.04
C THR A 230 1.48 13.05 25.94
N TYR A 231 2.52 13.87 26.09
CA TYR A 231 3.92 13.42 26.09
C TYR A 231 4.30 12.52 27.28
N ASP A 232 3.50 12.54 28.35
CA ASP A 232 3.70 11.76 29.57
C ASP A 232 2.62 10.67 29.76
N ASP A 233 1.49 10.79 29.06
CA ASP A 233 0.30 9.93 29.13
C ASP A 233 -0.30 9.71 27.71
N PRO A 234 0.28 8.82 26.89
CA PRO A 234 -0.16 8.53 25.52
C PRO A 234 -1.41 7.63 25.49
N ALA A 235 -2.26 7.73 24.46
CA ALA A 235 -3.33 6.73 24.26
C ALA A 235 -2.73 5.43 23.71
N HIS A 236 -3.12 4.25 24.22
CA HIS A 236 -2.56 2.99 23.75
C HIS A 236 -3.51 1.78 23.73
N ASP A 237 -3.07 0.72 23.04
CA ASP A 237 -3.75 -0.59 22.93
C ASP A 237 -5.20 -0.51 22.40
N ILE A 238 -5.40 0.25 21.31
CA ILE A 238 -6.71 0.43 20.66
C ILE A 238 -6.69 -0.17 19.25
N THR A 239 -7.67 -1.02 18.95
CA THR A 239 -7.80 -1.71 17.64
C THR A 239 -9.14 -1.39 16.98
N PHE A 240 -9.12 -1.10 15.67
CA PHE A 240 -10.28 -1.08 14.78
C PHE A 240 -10.20 -2.25 13.79
N SER A 241 -11.18 -3.16 13.80
CA SER A 241 -11.16 -4.38 12.97
C SER A 241 -12.46 -4.57 12.18
N GLY A 242 -12.38 -4.69 10.86
CA GLY A 242 -13.55 -4.87 9.98
C GLY A 242 -14.46 -3.64 9.84
N VAL A 243 -14.07 -2.50 10.41
CA VAL A 243 -14.82 -1.24 10.38
C VAL A 243 -14.46 -0.44 9.11
N ASN A 244 -15.47 0.15 8.47
CA ASN A 244 -15.29 1.02 7.31
C ASN A 244 -15.35 2.51 7.70
N PHE A 245 -14.68 3.37 6.94
CA PHE A 245 -14.55 4.81 7.18
C PHE A 245 -14.90 5.58 5.90
N ALA A 246 -15.86 6.51 5.96
CA ALA A 246 -16.36 7.18 4.75
C ALA A 246 -16.91 8.61 4.89
N HIS A 247 -16.96 9.31 3.76
CA HIS A 247 -17.64 10.60 3.58
C HIS A 247 -17.07 11.75 4.44
N THR A 248 -15.75 11.89 4.53
CA THR A 248 -15.12 13.13 5.01
C THR A 248 -15.09 14.19 3.92
N THR A 249 -15.05 15.47 4.29
CA THR A 249 -14.74 16.59 3.41
C THR A 249 -13.38 17.18 3.77
N TRP A 250 -12.89 18.15 3.00
CA TRP A 250 -11.84 19.05 3.43
C TRP A 250 -12.07 20.44 2.86
N LEU A 251 -12.52 21.37 3.70
CA LEU A 251 -13.08 22.68 3.32
C LEU A 251 -12.01 23.70 2.95
N ARG A 252 -10.85 23.58 3.59
CA ARG A 252 -9.85 24.64 3.70
C ARG A 252 -9.33 25.22 2.37
N PRO A 253 -9.12 24.45 1.28
CA PRO A 253 -8.74 25.05 -0.01
C PRO A 253 -9.79 26.02 -0.57
N GLY A 254 -11.08 25.70 -0.39
CA GLY A 254 -12.19 26.54 -0.83
C GLY A 254 -12.38 27.81 0.01
N GLN A 255 -11.82 27.86 1.22
CA GLN A 255 -11.85 29.02 2.13
C GLN A 255 -10.84 30.12 1.74
N GLY A 256 -10.54 30.28 0.45
CA GLY A 256 -9.62 31.30 -0.06
C GLY A 256 -8.12 31.02 0.12
N TYR A 257 -7.74 29.87 0.71
CA TYR A 257 -6.34 29.43 0.75
C TYR A 257 -5.87 28.78 -0.55
N GLY A 258 -6.76 28.08 -1.26
CA GLY A 258 -6.40 27.18 -2.34
C GLY A 258 -5.63 25.95 -1.87
N TYR A 259 -5.06 25.22 -2.82
CA TYR A 259 -4.16 24.10 -2.59
C TYR A 259 -2.83 24.40 -3.27
N ALA A 260 -1.71 24.19 -2.57
CA ALA A 260 -0.37 24.22 -3.15
C ALA A 260 0.57 23.33 -2.32
N ASP A 261 1.17 22.31 -2.95
CA ASP A 261 2.13 21.39 -2.33
C ASP A 261 3.54 21.50 -2.95
N GLN A 262 4.51 20.77 -2.39
CA GLN A 262 5.94 20.95 -2.69
C GLN A 262 6.70 19.70 -3.16
N PRO A 263 6.34 18.47 -2.74
CA PRO A 263 5.37 17.65 -3.49
C PRO A 263 4.50 16.83 -2.52
N THR A 264 3.87 15.73 -2.96
CA THR A 264 3.46 14.63 -2.06
C THR A 264 2.34 15.01 -1.06
N GLY A 265 1.65 16.13 -1.29
CA GLY A 265 0.78 16.77 -0.30
C GLY A 265 1.51 17.50 0.85
N GLY A 266 2.85 17.43 0.89
CA GLY A 266 3.74 18.15 1.79
C GLY A 266 3.92 19.62 1.41
N TYR A 267 4.43 20.43 2.35
CA TYR A 267 4.03 21.83 2.45
C TYR A 267 5.16 22.90 2.47
N MET A 268 4.84 24.14 2.02
CA MET A 268 5.72 25.32 1.79
C MET A 268 5.66 26.43 2.90
N PRO A 269 6.14 26.24 4.14
CA PRO A 269 6.14 27.15 5.31
C PRO A 269 5.10 28.29 5.62
N ALA A 270 4.10 28.66 4.81
CA ALA A 270 3.20 29.81 5.05
C ALA A 270 1.72 29.50 5.36
N ILE A 271 1.27 28.24 5.21
CA ILE A 271 -0.13 27.78 5.27
C ILE A 271 -0.13 26.41 5.98
N LYS A 272 -0.76 26.24 7.15
CA LYS A 272 -0.73 24.97 7.92
C LYS A 272 -0.89 23.68 7.07
N ASN A 273 -0.35 22.56 7.54
CA ASN A 273 -0.31 21.26 6.86
C ASN A 273 -1.68 20.69 6.40
N TYR A 274 -1.65 19.58 5.64
CA TYR A 274 -2.79 19.03 4.88
C TYR A 274 -3.12 17.55 5.20
N THR A 275 -4.36 17.14 4.88
CA THR A 275 -4.96 15.79 5.01
C THR A 275 -5.33 15.32 6.43
N ASP A 276 -6.41 15.89 6.96
CA ASP A 276 -6.92 15.64 8.32
C ASP A 276 -7.67 14.30 8.48
N PHE A 277 -6.95 13.17 8.53
CA PHE A 277 -7.39 11.99 9.29
C PHE A 277 -6.35 11.72 10.37
N GLU A 278 -6.76 11.55 11.62
CA GLU A 278 -5.87 11.84 12.74
C GLU A 278 -5.53 10.62 13.60
N ALA A 279 -4.26 10.24 13.61
CA ALA A 279 -3.63 9.67 14.79
C ALA A 279 -2.50 10.59 15.23
N SER A 280 -2.74 11.28 16.34
CA SER A 280 -1.69 11.97 17.09
C SER A 280 -1.03 10.98 18.05
N ARG A 281 -0.37 11.45 19.11
CA ARG A 281 0.48 10.61 19.98
C ARG A 281 -0.24 9.41 20.58
N GLY A 282 0.36 8.23 20.42
CA GLY A 282 -0.12 6.96 20.97
C GLY A 282 0.83 5.77 20.74
N GLU A 283 0.50 4.61 21.31
CA GLU A 283 1.26 3.36 21.13
C GLU A 283 0.33 2.15 20.89
N ASN A 284 0.73 1.20 20.03
CA ASN A 284 -0.04 -0.02 19.71
C ASN A 284 -1.48 0.29 19.22
N ILE A 285 -1.58 1.14 18.20
CA ILE A 285 -2.85 1.51 17.56
C ILE A 285 -2.98 0.74 16.25
N GLN A 286 -4.10 0.05 16.03
CA GLN A 286 -4.25 -0.90 14.92
C GLN A 286 -5.50 -0.63 14.08
N PHE A 287 -5.36 -0.64 12.75
CA PHE A 287 -6.47 -0.60 11.78
C PHE A 287 -6.39 -1.83 10.87
N ALA A 288 -7.35 -2.75 10.98
CA ALA A 288 -7.28 -4.06 10.36
C ALA A 288 -8.54 -4.44 9.55
N ASN A 289 -8.35 -5.05 8.38
CA ASN A 289 -9.43 -5.64 7.54
C ASN A 289 -10.58 -4.67 7.12
N GLY A 290 -10.39 -3.35 7.25
CA GLY A 290 -11.42 -2.32 6.99
C GLY A 290 -11.40 -1.72 5.58
N THR A 291 -12.35 -0.83 5.28
CA THR A 291 -12.41 -0.09 4.00
C THR A 291 -12.46 1.42 4.23
N PHE A 292 -11.53 2.15 3.62
CA PHE A 292 -11.46 3.61 3.61
C PHE A 292 -11.90 4.10 2.23
N TRP A 293 -13.05 4.81 2.16
CA TRP A 293 -13.63 5.18 0.86
C TRP A 293 -14.44 6.48 0.87
N GLN A 294 -14.44 7.17 -0.27
CA GLN A 294 -15.11 8.48 -0.44
C GLN A 294 -14.68 9.51 0.60
N LEU A 295 -13.36 9.69 0.75
CA LEU A 295 -12.74 10.56 1.74
C LEU A 295 -12.16 11.80 1.04
N GLY A 296 -12.58 13.00 1.48
CA GLY A 296 -12.38 14.28 0.77
C GLY A 296 -10.94 14.83 0.79
N ALA A 297 -10.06 14.21 1.55
CA ALA A 297 -8.63 14.44 1.59
C ALA A 297 -7.92 13.08 1.76
N GLY A 298 -7.00 12.96 2.70
CA GLY A 298 -6.36 11.67 3.02
C GLY A 298 -7.24 10.75 3.87
N SER A 299 -6.69 9.59 4.27
CA SER A 299 -7.47 8.58 5.02
C SER A 299 -6.84 7.95 6.26
N VAL A 300 -5.52 8.02 6.48
CA VAL A 300 -4.90 7.70 7.78
C VAL A 300 -3.64 8.57 7.98
N GLY A 301 -3.68 9.55 8.88
CA GLY A 301 -2.49 10.24 9.38
C GLY A 301 -1.91 9.50 10.60
N ILE A 302 -0.59 9.40 10.70
CA ILE A 302 0.12 8.62 11.74
C ILE A 302 1.26 9.47 12.31
N GLY A 303 1.04 10.10 13.47
CA GLY A 303 2.04 10.91 14.17
C GLY A 303 2.47 12.15 13.40
N GLY A 304 1.56 12.79 12.66
CA GLY A 304 1.83 14.00 11.86
C GLY A 304 2.17 15.25 12.67
N ASP A 305 2.36 16.37 11.97
CA ASP A 305 2.65 17.68 12.56
C ASP A 305 1.60 18.15 13.57
N PRO A 306 1.97 18.91 14.63
CA PRO A 306 1.02 19.44 15.62
C PRO A 306 -0.10 20.32 15.04
N ASP A 307 0.09 20.91 13.85
CA ASP A 307 -0.92 21.70 13.14
C ASP A 307 -1.79 20.89 12.15
N ALA A 308 -1.59 19.56 12.10
CA ALA A 308 -2.35 18.58 11.31
C ALA A 308 -3.22 17.64 12.19
N HIS A 309 -3.51 18.03 13.44
CA HIS A 309 -4.47 17.34 14.33
C HIS A 309 -5.33 18.37 15.09
N ILE A 310 -6.65 18.16 15.24
CA ILE A 310 -7.52 19.07 16.00
C ILE A 310 -7.15 19.16 17.49
N THR A 311 -6.43 18.16 18.02
CA THR A 311 -5.94 18.15 19.41
C THR A 311 -4.71 19.03 19.63
N GLY A 312 -4.08 19.54 18.57
CA GLY A 312 -2.85 20.33 18.63
C GLY A 312 -1.61 19.55 19.11
N THR A 313 -1.75 18.25 19.37
CA THR A 313 -0.64 17.38 19.75
C THR A 313 -0.18 16.60 18.52
N GLY A 314 1.12 16.58 18.25
CA GLY A 314 1.70 15.87 17.11
C GLY A 314 3.06 15.29 17.45
N TYR A 315 3.53 14.37 16.61
CA TYR A 315 4.73 13.55 16.78
C TYR A 315 4.79 12.66 18.04
N GLY A 316 5.64 11.63 17.95
CA GLY A 316 5.84 10.65 19.01
C GLY A 316 4.79 9.54 19.00
N ILE A 317 4.90 8.63 18.03
CA ILE A 317 3.98 7.50 17.87
C ILE A 317 4.76 6.19 17.66
N SER A 318 4.24 5.08 18.19
CA SER A 318 4.96 3.79 18.28
C SER A 318 4.04 2.60 17.99
N LYS A 319 4.54 1.56 17.30
CA LYS A 319 3.80 0.29 17.05
C LYS A 319 2.43 0.49 16.36
N VAL A 320 2.31 1.40 15.39
CA VAL A 320 1.03 1.60 14.68
C VAL A 320 0.93 0.64 13.49
N SER A 321 -0.18 -0.09 13.35
CA SER A 321 -0.41 -0.97 12.21
C SER A 321 -1.63 -0.56 11.36
N VAL A 322 -1.47 -0.67 10.04
CA VAL A 322 -2.55 -0.60 9.06
C VAL A 322 -2.43 -1.82 8.17
N THR A 323 -3.30 -2.82 8.38
CA THR A 323 -3.09 -4.19 7.88
C THR A 323 -4.32 -4.75 7.17
N GLY A 324 -4.17 -5.10 5.90
CA GLY A 324 -5.24 -5.73 5.12
C GLY A 324 -6.47 -4.84 4.92
N CYS A 325 -6.28 -3.52 4.86
CA CYS A 325 -7.33 -2.55 4.57
C CYS A 325 -7.43 -2.24 3.06
N TYR A 326 -8.63 -1.86 2.60
CA TYR A 326 -8.89 -1.45 1.21
C TYR A 326 -9.10 0.07 1.13
N PHE A 327 -8.38 0.73 0.21
CA PHE A 327 -8.39 2.17 0.00
C PHE A 327 -8.84 2.48 -1.44
N THR A 328 -9.95 3.21 -1.59
CA THR A 328 -10.43 3.64 -2.93
C THR A 328 -11.26 4.92 -2.83
N GLN A 329 -11.22 5.79 -3.85
CA GLN A 329 -11.93 7.09 -3.79
C GLN A 329 -11.50 7.95 -2.58
N VAL A 330 -10.26 7.78 -2.11
CA VAL A 330 -9.57 8.70 -1.20
C VAL A 330 -8.92 9.78 -2.07
N MET A 331 -9.15 11.05 -1.75
CA MET A 331 -8.87 12.17 -2.64
C MET A 331 -7.44 12.72 -2.55
N GLY A 332 -6.77 12.50 -1.41
CA GLY A 332 -5.38 12.84 -1.12
C GLY A 332 -4.56 11.62 -0.67
N ASN A 333 -3.55 11.83 0.17
CA ASN A 333 -2.68 10.75 0.67
C ASN A 333 -3.47 9.65 1.40
N SER A 334 -3.43 8.39 0.95
CA SER A 334 -4.21 7.34 1.62
C SER A 334 -3.66 7.03 3.02
N ILE A 335 -2.34 7.00 3.19
CA ILE A 335 -1.67 6.99 4.50
C ILE A 335 -0.54 8.03 4.51
N THR A 336 -0.53 8.90 5.51
CA THR A 336 0.53 9.88 5.81
C THR A 336 1.16 9.52 7.15
N ALA A 337 2.44 9.15 7.18
CA ALA A 337 3.16 8.79 8.41
C ALA A 337 4.32 9.77 8.68
N GLY A 338 4.29 10.42 9.84
CA GLY A 338 5.06 11.64 10.08
C GLY A 338 4.45 12.87 9.38
N GLY A 339 5.25 13.93 9.31
CA GLY A 339 4.93 15.19 8.63
C GLY A 339 6.21 15.90 8.22
N THR A 340 6.19 17.23 8.11
CA THR A 340 7.15 17.99 7.30
C THR A 340 7.92 19.10 8.03
N ASN A 341 7.48 19.54 9.23
CA ASN A 341 8.15 20.62 9.95
C ASN A 341 9.57 20.24 10.45
N PRO A 342 10.45 21.22 10.77
CA PRO A 342 11.81 20.95 11.25
C PRO A 342 11.92 20.07 12.51
N ASN A 343 10.91 20.06 13.40
CA ASN A 343 10.89 19.15 14.57
C ASN A 343 10.69 17.67 14.18
N ALA A 344 10.18 17.37 12.98
CA ALA A 344 10.02 16.01 12.48
C ALA A 344 11.38 15.44 12.04
N HIS A 345 12.12 16.25 11.29
CA HIS A 345 13.48 15.99 10.83
C HIS A 345 14.49 15.98 11.99
N ARG A 346 14.47 17.02 12.83
CA ARG A 346 15.31 17.18 14.03
C ARG A 346 14.43 17.39 15.27
N PRO A 347 13.91 16.31 15.88
CA PRO A 347 13.16 16.41 17.12
C PRO A 347 14.01 16.94 18.27
N LYS A 348 13.44 17.89 19.02
CA LYS A 348 14.07 18.51 20.20
C LYS A 348 13.92 17.67 21.47
N ASP A 349 13.01 16.69 21.43
CA ASP A 349 12.76 15.68 22.46
C ASP A 349 12.67 14.33 21.75
N THR A 350 13.41 13.31 22.19
CA THR A 350 13.41 11.98 21.55
C THR A 350 12.05 11.30 21.60
N ARG A 351 11.15 11.73 22.50
CA ARG A 351 9.76 11.27 22.56
C ARG A 351 8.92 11.71 21.37
N MET A 352 9.39 12.63 20.53
CA MET A 352 8.78 13.02 19.25
C MET A 352 9.04 12.00 18.12
N ILE A 353 9.93 11.03 18.30
CA ILE A 353 10.33 10.15 17.20
C ILE A 353 9.21 9.14 16.87
N ASN A 354 8.74 9.17 15.63
CA ASN A 354 7.81 8.17 15.09
C ASN A 354 8.56 6.89 14.73
N THR A 355 8.08 5.73 15.20
CA THR A 355 8.83 4.47 15.12
C THR A 355 7.94 3.24 15.01
N ARG A 356 8.42 2.18 14.35
CA ARG A 356 7.71 0.88 14.24
C ARG A 356 6.28 1.03 13.70
N ILE A 357 6.12 1.80 12.63
CA ILE A 357 4.86 1.89 11.89
C ILE A 357 4.86 0.76 10.84
N SER A 358 3.74 0.06 10.69
CA SER A 358 3.62 -1.16 9.90
C SER A 358 2.43 -1.07 8.94
N ILE A 359 2.71 -1.00 7.64
CA ILE A 359 1.69 -0.88 6.58
C ILE A 359 1.75 -2.13 5.72
N GLN A 360 0.85 -3.08 5.98
CA GLN A 360 0.97 -4.45 5.47
C GLN A 360 -0.27 -4.94 4.70
N GLU A 361 -0.05 -5.68 3.62
CA GLU A 361 -1.10 -6.39 2.86
C GLU A 361 -2.26 -5.50 2.36
N ASN A 362 -2.13 -4.16 2.33
CA ASN A 362 -3.25 -3.28 1.95
C ASN A 362 -3.43 -3.24 0.42
N ILE A 363 -4.66 -2.95 -0.01
CA ILE A 363 -4.97 -2.72 -1.43
C ILE A 363 -5.36 -1.25 -1.61
N PHE A 364 -4.70 -0.56 -2.54
CA PHE A 364 -4.98 0.82 -2.91
C PHE A 364 -5.36 0.87 -4.40
N TYR A 365 -6.55 1.39 -4.70
CA TYR A 365 -7.11 1.41 -6.06
C TYR A 365 -7.86 2.72 -6.34
N ASN A 366 -7.48 3.44 -7.39
CA ASN A 366 -8.16 4.66 -7.85
C ASN A 366 -8.34 5.71 -6.73
N THR A 367 -7.24 6.35 -6.37
CA THR A 367 -7.10 7.35 -5.31
C THR A 367 -6.36 8.59 -5.83
N SER A 368 -6.26 9.64 -5.02
CA SER A 368 -5.56 10.90 -5.32
C SER A 368 -6.15 11.72 -6.49
N SER A 369 -7.35 11.41 -7.01
CA SER A 369 -7.88 12.05 -8.23
C SER A 369 -8.15 13.56 -8.11
N LEU A 370 -8.46 14.07 -6.91
CA LEU A 370 -8.64 15.50 -6.64
C LEU A 370 -7.32 16.22 -6.34
N TYR A 371 -6.37 15.58 -5.65
CA TYR A 371 -5.02 16.11 -5.40
C TYR A 371 -3.96 15.19 -6.03
N PRO A 372 -3.79 15.20 -7.36
CA PRO A 372 -3.04 14.16 -8.09
C PRO A 372 -1.55 14.09 -7.78
N SER A 373 -0.96 15.11 -7.17
CA SER A 373 0.41 15.11 -6.63
C SER A 373 0.56 14.44 -5.26
N THR A 374 -0.55 13.99 -4.64
CA THR A 374 -0.51 13.11 -3.47
C THR A 374 -0.16 11.67 -3.88
N VAL A 375 0.22 10.86 -2.89
CA VAL A 375 0.69 9.48 -3.06
C VAL A 375 -0.07 8.55 -2.12
N LEU A 376 -0.09 7.26 -2.39
CA LEU A 376 -0.97 6.36 -1.62
C LEU A 376 -0.41 6.08 -0.23
N ILE A 377 0.91 5.93 -0.12
CA ILE A 377 1.63 5.92 1.16
C ILE A 377 2.71 7.00 1.09
N PHE A 378 2.66 7.97 2.00
CA PHE A 378 3.71 8.94 2.28
C PHE A 378 4.23 8.69 3.70
N ALA A 379 5.52 8.41 3.85
CA ALA A 379 6.13 8.14 5.15
C ALA A 379 7.41 8.95 5.35
N SER A 380 7.30 10.15 5.92
CA SER A 380 8.36 11.15 5.90
C SER A 380 9.54 10.82 6.84
N TYR A 381 9.40 11.22 8.10
CA TYR A 381 10.43 11.14 9.13
C TYR A 381 10.00 10.11 10.17
N VAL A 382 10.13 8.85 9.78
CA VAL A 382 9.80 7.66 10.57
C VAL A 382 10.98 6.71 10.56
N GLN A 383 11.18 5.93 11.62
CA GLN A 383 12.26 4.95 11.71
C GLN A 383 11.78 3.54 12.07
N TYR A 384 12.58 2.51 11.75
CA TYR A 384 12.31 1.10 12.06
C TYR A 384 10.91 0.64 11.62
N SER A 385 10.39 1.22 10.54
CA SER A 385 9.01 1.06 10.06
C SER A 385 8.98 0.21 8.79
N ASP A 386 7.92 -0.57 8.61
CA ASP A 386 7.80 -1.56 7.54
C ASP A 386 6.58 -1.33 6.65
N PHE A 387 6.77 -1.57 5.35
CA PHE A 387 5.81 -1.30 4.29
C PHE A 387 5.82 -2.51 3.37
N THR A 388 4.95 -3.49 3.64
CA THR A 388 5.12 -4.84 3.08
C THR A 388 3.88 -5.41 2.39
N ASN A 389 4.11 -6.16 1.31
CA ASN A 389 3.08 -6.87 0.55
C ASN A 389 1.86 -6.02 0.11
N ASN A 390 1.95 -4.70 -0.03
CA ASN A 390 0.82 -3.88 -0.47
C ASN A 390 0.61 -3.97 -2.00
N ASP A 391 -0.64 -3.93 -2.47
CA ASP A 391 -1.00 -3.82 -3.90
C ASP A 391 -1.50 -2.40 -4.18
N ILE A 392 -0.84 -1.72 -5.11
CA ILE A 392 -1.05 -0.31 -5.44
C ILE A 392 -1.34 -0.20 -6.94
N SER A 393 -2.50 0.35 -7.30
CA SER A 393 -2.80 0.61 -8.71
C SER A 393 -3.73 1.79 -9.01
N GLN A 394 -3.65 2.26 -10.26
CA GLN A 394 -4.39 3.42 -10.78
C GLN A 394 -4.02 4.70 -10.04
N VAL A 395 -2.75 5.13 -10.21
CA VAL A 395 -2.13 6.22 -9.44
C VAL A 395 -1.79 7.41 -10.35
N PRO A 396 -2.22 8.64 -10.03
CA PRO A 396 -1.91 9.82 -10.85
C PRO A 396 -0.43 10.24 -10.79
N TYR A 397 0.22 10.06 -9.63
CA TYR A 397 1.63 10.38 -9.39
C TYR A 397 2.36 9.12 -8.89
N SER A 398 3.07 9.21 -7.77
CA SER A 398 3.91 8.15 -7.21
C SER A 398 3.07 7.19 -6.35
N GLY A 399 3.33 5.89 -6.45
CA GLY A 399 2.61 4.90 -5.63
C GLY A 399 2.96 4.98 -4.14
N PHE A 400 4.23 5.20 -3.82
CA PHE A 400 4.75 5.12 -2.45
C PHE A 400 6.03 5.95 -2.33
N CYS A 401 6.10 6.82 -1.32
CA CYS A 401 7.27 7.62 -0.97
C CYS A 401 7.64 7.41 0.51
N ILE A 402 8.93 7.21 0.78
CA ILE A 402 9.54 7.26 2.12
C ILE A 402 10.48 8.48 2.13
N GLY A 403 10.66 9.13 3.28
CA GLY A 403 11.52 10.30 3.42
C GLY A 403 10.78 11.62 3.23
N TYR A 404 11.45 12.75 3.49
CA TYR A 404 11.00 14.07 3.02
C TYR A 404 12.17 15.03 2.82
N GLY A 405 11.95 16.12 2.08
CA GLY A 405 12.85 17.27 2.07
C GLY A 405 14.21 17.04 1.38
N TRP A 406 14.30 16.02 0.53
CA TRP A 406 15.45 15.72 -0.35
C TRP A 406 16.83 15.59 0.31
N GLY A 407 16.91 15.45 1.64
CA GLY A 407 18.17 15.60 2.37
C GLY A 407 18.77 17.01 2.27
N LEU A 408 18.01 18.03 1.83
CA LEU A 408 18.47 19.41 1.63
C LEU A 408 19.25 19.94 2.83
N VAL A 409 18.82 19.57 4.04
CA VAL A 409 19.35 20.03 5.32
C VAL A 409 20.02 18.91 6.15
N ASP A 410 20.18 17.71 5.58
CA ASP A 410 20.82 16.55 6.25
C ASP A 410 22.31 16.75 6.53
N ALA A 411 22.89 15.79 7.28
CA ALA A 411 24.28 15.79 7.75
C ALA A 411 25.29 16.34 6.72
N GLY A 412 25.83 17.53 6.99
CA GLY A 412 26.85 18.20 6.16
C GLY A 412 26.32 18.93 4.91
N GLY A 413 25.07 18.70 4.51
CA GLY A 413 24.40 19.41 3.42
C GLY A 413 24.93 19.08 2.02
N SER A 414 24.30 19.69 1.02
CA SER A 414 24.59 19.52 -0.40
C SER A 414 25.44 20.68 -0.94
N PRO A 415 26.63 20.42 -1.52
CA PRO A 415 27.44 21.45 -2.16
C PRO A 415 26.71 22.24 -3.26
N LEU A 416 25.75 21.62 -3.96
CA LEU A 416 24.98 22.31 -5.01
C LEU A 416 23.92 23.26 -4.43
N TYR A 417 23.28 22.93 -3.31
CA TYR A 417 22.40 23.87 -2.61
C TYR A 417 23.19 24.97 -1.86
N GLN A 418 24.43 24.69 -1.45
CA GLN A 418 25.36 25.71 -0.97
C GLN A 418 25.72 26.72 -2.07
N GLN A 419 26.08 26.24 -3.27
CA GLN A 419 26.37 27.10 -4.44
C GLN A 419 25.16 27.95 -4.87
N ARG A 420 23.94 27.40 -4.76
CA ARG A 420 22.68 28.12 -5.00
C ARG A 420 22.32 29.13 -3.89
N GLY A 421 23.09 29.17 -2.81
CA GLY A 421 22.87 30.07 -1.68
C GLY A 421 21.66 29.72 -0.81
N THR A 422 21.10 28.52 -0.93
CA THR A 422 19.90 28.09 -0.21
C THR A 422 20.09 28.11 1.30
N TYR A 423 21.31 27.85 1.77
CA TYR A 423 21.68 27.88 3.20
C TYR A 423 21.81 29.29 3.81
N LYS A 424 21.43 30.34 3.07
CA LYS A 424 21.12 31.67 3.65
C LYS A 424 19.74 31.69 4.33
N TYR A 425 18.88 30.71 4.02
CA TYR A 425 17.48 30.65 4.45
C TYR A 425 17.13 29.34 5.19
N TRP A 426 17.87 28.26 4.92
CA TRP A 426 17.67 26.94 5.52
C TRP A 426 18.92 26.51 6.30
N PRO A 427 18.80 26.04 7.56
CA PRO A 427 19.95 25.55 8.32
C PRO A 427 20.43 24.21 7.76
N VAL A 428 21.74 23.98 7.74
CA VAL A 428 22.32 22.63 7.58
C VAL A 428 22.50 22.03 8.97
N TYR A 429 22.23 20.74 9.14
CA TYR A 429 22.49 20.01 10.38
C TYR A 429 23.75 19.13 10.28
N ASP A 430 24.43 18.90 11.41
CA ASP A 430 25.60 18.02 11.50
C ASP A 430 25.24 16.56 11.79
N THR A 431 23.99 16.29 12.21
CA THR A 431 23.47 14.95 12.51
C THR A 431 22.60 14.41 11.36
N PRO A 432 22.38 13.08 11.23
CA PRO A 432 21.51 12.50 10.21
C PRO A 432 20.00 12.67 10.49
N THR A 433 19.17 12.51 9.46
CA THR A 433 17.69 12.46 9.56
C THR A 433 17.16 11.32 10.41
N THR A 434 16.01 11.56 11.05
CA THR A 434 15.16 10.57 11.73
C THR A 434 14.48 9.59 10.77
N SER A 435 14.51 9.82 9.45
CA SER A 435 14.10 8.81 8.46
C SER A 435 15.21 7.76 8.28
N LEU A 436 15.19 6.69 9.09
CA LEU A 436 16.22 5.65 9.08
C LEU A 436 15.71 4.22 9.32
N ASN A 437 16.43 3.23 8.77
CA ASN A 437 16.20 1.79 8.99
C ASN A 437 14.78 1.29 8.65
N ASN A 438 14.13 1.87 7.63
CA ASN A 438 12.81 1.43 7.17
C ASN A 438 12.92 0.30 6.14
N VAL A 439 11.87 -0.53 6.04
CA VAL A 439 11.85 -1.71 5.15
C VAL A 439 10.65 -1.68 4.21
N ALA A 440 10.89 -1.59 2.90
CA ALA A 440 9.89 -1.75 1.86
C ALA A 440 10.05 -3.14 1.21
N HIS A 441 9.16 -4.10 1.49
CA HIS A 441 9.32 -5.48 1.04
C HIS A 441 8.09 -6.03 0.32
N GLY A 442 8.26 -6.47 -0.93
CA GLY A 442 7.27 -7.31 -1.61
C GLY A 442 6.02 -6.59 -2.12
N ASN A 443 6.04 -5.26 -2.20
CA ASN A 443 4.91 -4.48 -2.71
C ASN A 443 4.77 -4.65 -4.24
N LEU A 444 3.54 -4.55 -4.75
CA LEU A 444 3.23 -4.41 -6.17
C LEU A 444 2.72 -3.00 -6.43
N ILE A 445 3.30 -2.30 -7.42
CA ILE A 445 2.93 -0.95 -7.80
C ILE A 445 2.73 -0.92 -9.32
N GLN A 446 1.50 -0.68 -9.78
CA GLN A 446 1.11 -0.77 -11.19
C GLN A 446 0.31 0.44 -11.69
N ASN A 447 0.51 0.81 -12.95
CA ASN A 447 -0.19 1.92 -13.61
C ASN A 447 -0.13 3.22 -12.77
N PHE A 448 1.10 3.67 -12.53
CA PHE A 448 1.44 4.89 -11.80
C PHE A 448 2.13 5.91 -12.71
N GLY A 449 2.11 7.19 -12.30
CA GLY A 449 2.59 8.32 -13.11
C GLY A 449 1.62 8.73 -14.22
N ASN A 450 0.32 8.44 -14.07
CA ASN A 450 -0.68 8.62 -15.13
C ASN A 450 -1.04 10.10 -15.41
N VAL A 451 -0.65 11.03 -14.53
CA VAL A 451 -0.99 12.47 -14.59
C VAL A 451 0.23 13.35 -14.32
N LEU A 452 1.12 12.96 -13.40
CA LEU A 452 2.36 13.68 -13.05
C LEU A 452 3.59 12.82 -13.35
N THR A 453 4.71 13.48 -13.66
CA THR A 453 5.84 12.87 -14.39
C THR A 453 7.17 12.78 -13.62
N ASP A 454 7.51 13.78 -12.79
CA ASP A 454 8.75 13.82 -12.00
C ASP A 454 8.50 13.20 -10.62
N LEU A 455 8.49 11.87 -10.57
CA LEU A 455 7.99 11.11 -9.42
C LEU A 455 8.85 11.31 -8.16
N GLY A 456 8.15 11.24 -7.02
CA GLY A 456 8.59 11.76 -5.73
C GLY A 456 9.79 11.03 -5.17
N ASP A 457 10.94 11.71 -5.21
CA ASP A 457 12.12 11.38 -4.43
C ASP A 457 12.21 12.31 -3.24
N GLU A 458 12.50 11.74 -2.08
CA GLU A 458 12.29 12.33 -0.76
C GLU A 458 13.40 11.82 0.19
N GLY A 459 13.87 12.64 1.14
CA GLY A 459 15.14 12.42 1.83
C GLY A 459 15.21 11.17 2.73
N ASN A 460 16.09 10.21 2.38
CA ASN A 460 16.19 8.87 2.98
C ASN A 460 17.61 8.44 3.36
N ASN A 461 17.77 7.73 4.48
CA ASN A 461 19.03 7.09 4.88
C ASN A 461 18.85 5.65 5.41
N SER A 462 19.72 4.73 5.00
CA SER A 462 19.82 3.36 5.55
C SER A 462 18.54 2.48 5.45
N HIS A 463 17.71 2.65 4.41
CA HIS A 463 16.52 1.83 4.19
C HIS A 463 16.80 0.55 3.38
N LEU A 464 15.96 -0.47 3.54
CA LEU A 464 15.98 -1.71 2.75
C LEU A 464 14.76 -1.80 1.83
N PHE A 465 14.98 -1.74 0.52
CA PHE A 465 13.98 -2.01 -0.51
C PHE A 465 14.20 -3.41 -1.08
N GLN A 466 13.32 -4.36 -0.77
CA GLN A 466 13.48 -5.78 -1.14
C GLN A 466 12.30 -6.32 -1.97
N ARG A 467 12.57 -6.94 -3.13
CA ARG A 467 11.59 -7.68 -3.96
C ARG A 467 10.34 -6.89 -4.39
N ASN A 468 10.39 -5.56 -4.43
CA ASN A 468 9.25 -4.77 -4.88
C ASN A 468 9.10 -4.88 -6.40
N ASN A 469 7.86 -4.94 -6.89
CA ASN A 469 7.52 -5.02 -8.31
C ASN A 469 6.86 -3.70 -8.75
N GLN A 470 7.45 -3.00 -9.72
CA GLN A 470 7.06 -1.63 -10.09
C GLN A 470 6.91 -1.50 -11.62
N PHE A 471 5.69 -1.24 -12.11
CA PHE A 471 5.39 -1.10 -13.55
C PHE A 471 4.52 0.15 -13.80
N GLY A 472 5.10 1.21 -14.40
CA GLY A 472 4.43 2.51 -14.59
C GLY A 472 4.61 3.09 -15.99
N VAL A 473 3.95 4.23 -16.24
CA VAL A 473 4.05 4.96 -17.51
C VAL A 473 5.05 6.11 -17.49
N SER A 474 5.63 6.41 -16.31
CA SER A 474 6.62 7.47 -16.11
C SER A 474 7.83 6.99 -15.29
N TRP A 475 8.82 7.89 -15.21
CA TRP A 475 10.10 7.77 -14.51
C TRP A 475 9.97 7.31 -13.06
N LEU A 476 10.85 6.40 -12.63
CA LEU A 476 11.06 6.06 -11.23
C LEU A 476 12.40 6.64 -10.76
N HIS A 477 12.38 7.67 -9.91
CA HIS A 477 13.59 8.14 -9.26
C HIS A 477 13.96 7.28 -8.04
N ALA A 478 15.23 6.88 -7.99
CA ALA A 478 16.03 6.89 -6.78
C ALA A 478 17.26 7.73 -7.15
N LYS A 479 17.22 9.04 -6.88
CA LYS A 479 17.92 10.02 -7.74
C LYS A 479 19.37 10.23 -7.34
N GLU A 480 20.23 9.34 -7.80
CA GLU A 480 21.69 9.52 -7.77
C GLU A 480 22.21 10.56 -8.79
N GLY A 481 21.54 11.71 -8.88
CA GLY A 481 22.19 12.95 -9.29
C GLY A 481 22.73 13.63 -8.04
N GLY A 482 24.02 13.98 -8.00
CA GLY A 482 24.75 14.45 -6.81
C GLY A 482 24.36 15.82 -6.23
N ILE A 483 23.06 16.08 -6.09
CA ILE A 483 22.43 17.28 -5.53
C ILE A 483 21.88 17.02 -4.12
N PHE A 484 21.79 15.75 -3.71
CA PHE A 484 21.15 15.29 -2.48
C PHE A 484 22.13 14.50 -1.60
N THR A 485 21.79 14.29 -0.34
CA THR A 485 22.64 13.68 0.71
C THR A 485 22.07 12.36 1.26
N THR A 486 21.14 11.75 0.52
CA THR A 486 20.57 10.44 0.84
C THR A 486 21.61 9.35 0.69
N GLY A 487 21.73 8.43 1.65
CA GLY A 487 22.83 7.46 1.65
C GLY A 487 22.48 6.08 2.21
N ASN A 488 23.39 5.13 2.00
CA ASN A 488 23.40 3.76 2.57
C ASN A 488 22.15 2.88 2.33
N ASN A 489 21.15 3.33 1.55
CA ASN A 489 19.99 2.53 1.18
C ASN A 489 20.41 1.27 0.38
N THR A 490 19.78 0.13 0.68
CA THR A 490 19.99 -1.16 0.00
C THR A 490 18.79 -1.53 -0.86
N PHE A 491 19.01 -1.79 -2.14
CA PHE A 491 18.01 -2.23 -3.11
C PHE A 491 18.32 -3.67 -3.53
N GLN A 492 17.50 -4.64 -3.10
CA GLN A 492 17.71 -6.08 -3.34
C GLN A 492 16.53 -6.74 -4.06
N ASP A 493 16.80 -7.54 -5.09
CA ASP A 493 15.80 -8.39 -5.80
C ASP A 493 14.59 -7.61 -6.41
N ASN A 494 14.66 -6.27 -6.57
CA ASN A 494 13.52 -5.46 -7.05
C ASN A 494 13.38 -5.49 -8.58
N ILE A 495 12.14 -5.33 -9.05
CA ILE A 495 11.74 -5.48 -10.44
C ILE A 495 11.07 -4.19 -10.93
N ARG A 496 11.54 -3.64 -12.06
CA ARG A 496 11.14 -2.30 -12.54
C ARG A 496 10.85 -2.26 -14.04
N TYR A 497 9.87 -1.45 -14.44
CA TYR A 497 9.68 -1.01 -15.83
C TYR A 497 9.42 0.50 -15.91
N ASN A 498 10.00 1.13 -16.93
CA ASN A 498 9.67 2.47 -17.39
C ASN A 498 9.30 2.37 -18.88
N GLY A 499 8.28 3.11 -19.32
CA GLY A 499 7.88 3.18 -20.73
C GLY A 499 8.95 3.80 -21.65
N VAL A 500 9.94 4.50 -21.08
CA VAL A 500 11.09 5.09 -21.77
C VAL A 500 12.38 4.64 -21.08
N ASP A 501 13.34 4.09 -21.84
CA ASP A 501 14.69 3.82 -21.32
C ASP A 501 15.47 5.13 -21.12
N VAL A 502 16.15 5.29 -19.97
CA VAL A 502 17.38 6.09 -19.68
C VAL A 502 17.54 6.32 -18.16
N VAL A 503 18.73 5.97 -17.60
CA VAL A 503 19.45 6.58 -16.43
C VAL A 503 18.65 6.81 -15.11
N VAL A 504 18.98 6.27 -13.92
CA VAL A 504 20.27 5.89 -13.29
C VAL A 504 20.12 4.55 -12.53
N ASP A 505 21.08 3.63 -12.35
CA ASP A 505 22.15 3.13 -13.25
C ASP A 505 22.55 1.65 -12.95
N TYR A 506 22.21 1.06 -11.79
CA TYR A 506 22.77 -0.25 -11.37
C TYR A 506 21.75 -1.36 -11.07
N ALA A 507 21.82 -2.46 -11.83
CA ALA A 507 21.21 -3.75 -11.43
C ALA A 507 21.93 -4.36 -10.21
N ASN A 508 23.26 -4.21 -10.18
CA ASN A 508 24.18 -4.68 -9.14
C ASN A 508 25.31 -3.67 -8.99
N GLY A 509 25.75 -3.40 -7.76
CA GLY A 509 26.92 -2.56 -7.47
C GLY A 509 26.80 -1.75 -6.18
N THR A 510 27.85 -1.01 -5.85
CA THR A 510 27.79 0.09 -4.88
C THR A 510 27.90 1.39 -5.67
N ALA A 511 27.03 2.34 -5.38
CA ALA A 511 26.91 3.60 -6.10
C ALA A 511 27.29 4.79 -5.19
N LEU A 512 26.79 5.99 -5.48
CA LEU A 512 27.07 7.19 -4.69
C LEU A 512 26.49 7.05 -3.27
N LEU A 513 27.08 7.79 -2.33
CA LEU A 513 26.59 7.93 -0.95
C LEU A 513 26.36 6.59 -0.20
N GLY A 514 27.01 5.51 -0.65
CA GLY A 514 26.94 4.17 -0.03
C GLY A 514 25.74 3.32 -0.48
N HIS A 515 24.97 3.75 -1.48
CA HIS A 515 23.85 2.95 -1.98
C HIS A 515 24.31 1.59 -2.54
N THR A 516 23.58 0.53 -2.19
CA THR A 516 23.95 -0.86 -2.53
C THR A 516 22.83 -1.55 -3.31
N TYR A 517 23.13 -1.93 -4.55
CA TYR A 517 22.22 -2.61 -5.47
C TYR A 517 22.61 -4.08 -5.60
N GLN A 518 21.66 -4.99 -5.44
CA GLN A 518 21.85 -6.43 -5.57
C GLN A 518 20.69 -7.09 -6.32
N ARG A 519 20.97 -7.66 -7.49
CA ARG A 519 20.02 -8.47 -8.29
C ARG A 519 18.70 -7.73 -8.57
N ASN A 520 18.75 -6.45 -8.90
CA ASN A 520 17.58 -5.74 -9.42
C ASN A 520 17.47 -5.98 -10.93
N TYR A 521 16.24 -6.05 -11.47
CA TYR A 521 16.00 -6.41 -12.88
C TYR A 521 15.03 -5.44 -13.56
N TRP A 522 15.28 -5.14 -14.83
CA TRP A 522 14.39 -4.35 -15.69
C TRP A 522 13.64 -5.24 -16.69
N VAL A 523 12.33 -5.37 -16.49
CA VAL A 523 11.45 -6.29 -17.24
C VAL A 523 10.05 -5.67 -17.33
N ARG A 524 9.32 -5.85 -18.44
CA ARG A 524 8.15 -5.00 -18.75
C ARG A 524 6.90 -5.30 -17.93
N ASN A 525 6.77 -6.52 -17.38
CA ASN A 525 5.63 -6.98 -16.60
C ASN A 525 5.97 -8.28 -15.83
N LEU A 526 5.01 -8.79 -15.03
CA LEU A 526 5.17 -9.99 -14.19
C LEU A 526 5.34 -11.33 -14.94
N ASN A 527 5.17 -11.40 -16.27
CA ASN A 527 5.48 -12.61 -17.05
C ASN A 527 6.95 -12.67 -17.53
N GLN A 528 7.70 -11.58 -17.38
CA GLN A 528 9.12 -11.48 -17.78
C GLN A 528 10.09 -11.52 -16.59
N THR A 529 9.59 -11.76 -15.37
CA THR A 529 10.36 -11.66 -14.12
C THR A 529 10.70 -13.02 -13.49
N THR A 530 11.49 -13.01 -12.41
CA THR A 530 11.83 -14.22 -11.66
C THR A 530 10.58 -14.87 -11.04
N VAL A 531 10.59 -16.19 -10.87
CA VAL A 531 9.48 -16.92 -10.22
C VAL A 531 9.15 -16.39 -8.82
N LEU A 532 10.17 -15.99 -8.06
CA LEU A 532 10.00 -15.36 -6.75
C LEU A 532 9.26 -14.01 -6.87
N SER A 533 9.67 -13.18 -7.82
CA SER A 533 9.05 -11.86 -8.03
C SER A 533 7.64 -11.96 -8.60
N ALA A 534 7.37 -12.92 -9.49
CA ALA A 534 6.03 -13.23 -10.00
C ALA A 534 5.10 -13.68 -8.85
N LYS A 535 5.60 -14.56 -7.97
CA LYS A 535 4.89 -14.97 -6.74
C LYS A 535 4.60 -13.79 -5.82
N VAL A 536 5.56 -12.89 -5.62
CA VAL A 536 5.34 -11.65 -4.85
C VAL A 536 4.24 -10.80 -5.49
N GLY A 537 4.29 -10.56 -6.80
CA GLY A 537 3.24 -9.82 -7.52
C GLY A 537 1.86 -10.45 -7.40
N TRP A 538 1.75 -11.78 -7.50
CA TRP A 538 0.51 -12.51 -7.28
C TRP A 538 -0.03 -12.37 -5.84
N ARG A 539 0.86 -12.23 -4.85
CA ARG A 539 0.50 -12.22 -3.42
C ARG A 539 0.26 -10.84 -2.82
N ALA A 540 0.76 -9.78 -3.45
CA ALA A 540 0.56 -8.41 -3.00
C ALA A 540 -0.93 -8.05 -2.82
N GLY A 541 -1.19 -7.10 -1.93
CA GLY A 541 -2.50 -6.77 -1.41
C GLY A 541 -2.94 -7.82 -0.39
N PHE A 542 -4.25 -8.07 -0.34
CA PHE A 542 -4.77 -9.12 0.52
C PHE A 542 -4.22 -10.49 0.09
N PRO A 543 -3.98 -11.42 1.05
CA PRO A 543 -3.90 -12.85 0.75
C PRO A 543 -5.04 -13.25 -0.20
N PRO A 544 -4.78 -14.03 -1.27
CA PRO A 544 -5.79 -14.38 -2.27
C PRO A 544 -7.15 -14.84 -1.70
N ALA A 545 -7.17 -15.53 -0.56
CA ALA A 545 -8.40 -15.93 0.14
C ALA A 545 -9.31 -14.76 0.57
N LYS A 546 -8.74 -13.60 0.92
CA LYS A 546 -9.47 -12.43 1.44
C LYS A 546 -9.98 -11.46 0.34
N ARG A 547 -9.60 -11.65 -0.93
CA ARG A 547 -9.81 -10.64 -2.01
C ARG A 547 -11.28 -10.34 -2.33
N ALA A 548 -12.19 -11.30 -2.15
CA ALA A 548 -13.64 -11.10 -2.11
C ALA A 548 -14.24 -10.19 -3.21
N GLY A 549 -13.81 -10.35 -4.46
CA GLY A 549 -14.33 -9.59 -5.61
C GLY A 549 -13.88 -8.12 -5.71
N ARG A 550 -13.00 -7.65 -4.83
CA ARG A 550 -12.42 -6.29 -4.92
C ARG A 550 -11.46 -6.16 -6.12
N PRO A 551 -11.33 -4.97 -6.72
CA PRO A 551 -10.24 -4.68 -7.65
C PRO A 551 -8.88 -4.90 -7.00
N VAL A 552 -7.99 -5.60 -7.71
CA VAL A 552 -6.56 -5.75 -7.41
C VAL A 552 -5.81 -5.76 -8.73
N ALA A 553 -4.58 -5.26 -8.75
CA ALA A 553 -3.79 -5.17 -9.97
C ALA A 553 -3.40 -6.56 -10.52
N ASN A 554 -3.31 -7.55 -9.63
CA ASN A 554 -2.67 -8.83 -9.95
C ASN A 554 -3.56 -9.93 -10.56
N LEU A 555 -4.89 -9.79 -10.64
CA LEU A 555 -5.75 -10.92 -11.05
C LEU A 555 -5.79 -11.22 -12.56
N ASN A 556 -5.95 -10.20 -13.42
CA ASN A 556 -6.60 -10.43 -14.73
C ASN A 556 -5.73 -11.04 -15.85
N ASN A 557 -4.44 -11.28 -15.65
CA ASN A 557 -3.58 -11.98 -16.63
C ASN A 557 -2.30 -12.63 -16.07
N ASN A 558 -2.07 -12.60 -14.75
CA ASN A 558 -0.80 -13.04 -14.19
C ASN A 558 -0.73 -14.58 -13.97
N PRO A 559 0.49 -15.15 -13.96
CA PRO A 559 0.72 -16.50 -13.45
C PRO A 559 0.47 -16.55 -11.93
N ASP A 560 -0.35 -17.50 -11.51
CA ASP A 560 -0.64 -17.93 -10.14
C ASP A 560 0.08 -19.25 -9.78
N ALA A 561 0.79 -19.82 -10.76
CA ALA A 561 1.79 -20.85 -10.58
C ALA A 561 2.98 -20.60 -11.51
N ALA A 562 4.11 -21.23 -11.20
CA ALA A 562 5.24 -21.38 -12.11
C ALA A 562 5.66 -22.85 -12.24
N VAL A 563 6.48 -23.15 -13.25
CA VAL A 563 7.21 -24.40 -13.36
C VAL A 563 8.67 -24.11 -13.67
N GLU A 564 9.57 -24.65 -12.84
CA GLU A 564 11.02 -24.62 -13.04
C GLU A 564 11.50 -26.01 -13.48
N LEU A 565 12.52 -26.07 -14.32
CA LEU A 565 13.10 -27.30 -14.85
C LEU A 565 14.53 -27.47 -14.34
N GLU A 566 14.72 -28.45 -13.48
CA GLU A 566 15.97 -28.77 -12.80
C GLU A 566 16.55 -30.08 -13.34
N PHE A 567 17.83 -30.07 -13.69
CA PHE A 567 18.61 -31.26 -14.03
C PHE A 567 19.67 -31.47 -12.94
N PRO A 568 19.44 -32.37 -11.96
CA PRO A 568 20.35 -32.58 -10.83
C PRO A 568 21.77 -32.97 -11.27
N SER A 569 22.76 -32.44 -10.56
CA SER A 569 24.20 -32.61 -10.86
C SER A 569 24.74 -34.04 -10.74
N SER A 570 23.89 -35.03 -10.41
CA SER A 570 24.23 -36.45 -10.32
C SER A 570 24.49 -37.16 -11.66
N GLY A 571 24.37 -36.48 -12.80
CA GLY A 571 24.80 -36.99 -14.12
C GLY A 571 24.13 -38.31 -14.56
N ASN A 572 22.91 -38.56 -14.11
CA ASN A 572 22.23 -39.85 -14.20
C ASN A 572 20.92 -39.78 -15.03
N GLY A 573 20.76 -38.73 -15.84
CA GLY A 573 19.57 -38.49 -16.65
C GLY A 573 18.30 -38.12 -15.89
N ALA A 574 18.39 -37.71 -14.61
CA ALA A 574 17.26 -37.18 -13.87
C ALA A 574 16.81 -35.81 -14.44
N ALA A 575 15.49 -35.65 -14.59
CA ALA A 575 14.84 -34.38 -14.91
C ALA A 575 13.71 -34.13 -13.92
N VAL A 576 13.67 -32.93 -13.33
CA VAL A 576 12.72 -32.58 -12.27
C VAL A 576 11.98 -31.31 -12.68
N LEU A 577 10.65 -31.41 -12.76
CA LEU A 577 9.77 -30.25 -12.86
C LEU A 577 9.33 -29.86 -11.45
N ARG A 578 9.79 -28.70 -11.00
CA ARG A 578 9.36 -28.07 -9.76
C ARG A 578 8.18 -27.15 -10.07
N VAL A 579 6.98 -27.60 -9.76
CA VAL A 579 5.75 -26.82 -9.97
C VAL A 579 5.42 -26.08 -8.70
N ILE A 580 5.31 -24.76 -8.78
CA ILE A 580 5.29 -23.85 -7.64
C ILE A 580 3.94 -23.15 -7.59
N ASN A 581 3.23 -23.29 -6.48
CA ASN A 581 1.96 -22.63 -6.21
C ASN A 581 2.22 -21.26 -5.58
N PHE A 582 1.62 -20.20 -6.14
CA PHE A 582 1.73 -18.84 -5.59
C PHE A 582 0.56 -18.50 -4.66
N ASP A 583 -0.54 -19.24 -4.80
CA ASP A 583 -1.82 -19.07 -4.12
C ASP A 583 -1.81 -19.73 -2.72
N ASP A 584 -2.74 -19.31 -1.86
CA ASP A 584 -2.89 -19.74 -0.46
C ASP A 584 -3.85 -20.94 -0.30
N VAL A 585 -4.23 -21.58 -1.40
CA VAL A 585 -5.02 -22.82 -1.47
C VAL A 585 -4.34 -23.89 -2.33
N ASP A 586 -4.58 -25.17 -2.00
CA ASP A 586 -4.05 -26.30 -2.76
C ASP A 586 -4.59 -26.35 -4.19
N TYR A 587 -3.71 -26.65 -5.15
CA TYR A 587 -4.10 -27.05 -6.49
C TYR A 587 -4.23 -28.57 -6.53
N THR A 588 -5.47 -29.06 -6.43
CA THR A 588 -5.82 -30.49 -6.37
C THR A 588 -6.16 -31.10 -7.74
N SER A 589 -6.58 -30.27 -8.69
CA SER A 589 -6.86 -30.68 -10.08
C SER A 589 -5.65 -30.39 -10.95
N ILE A 590 -4.64 -31.27 -10.93
CA ILE A 590 -3.41 -31.12 -11.73
C ILE A 590 -3.15 -32.30 -12.67
N LYS A 591 -2.48 -32.02 -13.79
CA LYS A 591 -1.96 -33.00 -14.74
C LYS A 591 -0.56 -32.56 -15.16
N ILE A 592 0.44 -33.41 -14.94
CA ILE A 592 1.83 -33.13 -15.33
C ILE A 592 2.31 -34.23 -16.26
N SER A 593 2.78 -33.84 -17.44
CA SER A 593 3.35 -34.71 -18.46
C SER A 593 4.70 -34.17 -18.93
N ALA A 594 5.47 -35.03 -19.59
CA ALA A 594 6.73 -34.66 -20.20
C ALA A 594 6.93 -35.41 -21.52
N SER A 595 7.74 -34.83 -22.40
CA SER A 595 8.19 -35.40 -23.66
C SER A 595 9.68 -35.12 -23.89
N ILE A 596 10.28 -35.82 -24.86
CA ILE A 596 11.67 -35.59 -25.29
C ILE A 596 11.75 -35.57 -26.81
N SER A 597 12.62 -34.71 -27.35
CA SER A 597 12.88 -34.60 -28.78
C SER A 597 14.39 -34.42 -29.09
N PRO A 598 14.98 -35.20 -30.01
CA PRO A 598 14.39 -36.38 -30.63
C PRO A 598 14.15 -37.49 -29.60
N SER A 599 13.12 -38.32 -29.81
CA SER A 599 12.92 -39.55 -29.03
C SER A 599 13.79 -40.71 -29.54
N THR A 600 14.29 -40.63 -30.78
CA THR A 600 15.19 -41.62 -31.38
C THR A 600 16.46 -41.79 -30.55
N ASN A 601 16.72 -43.02 -30.09
CA ASN A 601 17.82 -43.39 -29.17
C ASN A 601 17.68 -42.90 -27.71
N PHE A 602 16.49 -42.47 -27.29
CA PHE A 602 16.21 -42.05 -25.92
C PHE A 602 14.90 -42.65 -25.38
N THR A 603 14.86 -42.88 -24.07
CA THR A 603 13.67 -43.35 -23.34
C THR A 603 13.40 -42.40 -22.19
N LEU A 604 12.19 -41.82 -22.17
CA LEU A 604 11.66 -41.05 -21.05
C LEU A 604 10.83 -41.98 -20.15
N SER A 605 11.12 -41.97 -18.85
CA SER A 605 10.38 -42.72 -17.84
C SER A 605 9.93 -41.81 -16.70
N THR A 606 8.69 -41.98 -16.24
CA THR A 606 8.16 -41.27 -15.08
C THR A 606 8.62 -41.96 -13.80
N VAL A 607 9.20 -41.19 -12.87
CA VAL A 607 9.63 -41.69 -11.55
C VAL A 607 8.58 -41.36 -10.49
N SER A 608 8.04 -40.14 -10.49
CA SER A 608 6.92 -39.74 -9.64
C SER A 608 6.23 -38.49 -10.20
N VAL A 609 4.90 -38.48 -10.27
CA VAL A 609 4.11 -37.27 -10.55
C VAL A 609 3.19 -37.01 -9.35
N PRO A 610 3.18 -35.79 -8.78
CA PRO A 610 2.28 -35.44 -7.68
C PRO A 610 0.84 -35.32 -8.17
N SER A 611 -0.12 -35.59 -7.27
CA SER A 611 -1.56 -35.39 -7.50
C SER A 611 -2.09 -34.04 -7.02
N SER A 612 -1.30 -33.27 -6.27
CA SER A 612 -1.61 -31.88 -5.88
C SER A 612 -0.35 -31.03 -5.74
N ILE A 613 -0.51 -29.71 -5.68
CA ILE A 613 0.54 -28.75 -5.32
C ILE A 613 0.08 -27.98 -4.08
N PRO A 614 0.71 -28.17 -2.90
CA PRO A 614 0.24 -27.55 -1.67
C PRO A 614 0.27 -26.02 -1.71
N ALA A 615 -0.66 -25.40 -1.00
CA ALA A 615 -0.75 -23.95 -0.80
C ALA A 615 0.60 -23.33 -0.47
N ASN A 616 0.93 -22.21 -1.12
CA ASN A 616 2.15 -21.43 -0.94
C ASN A 616 3.49 -22.18 -1.18
N LEU A 617 3.48 -23.44 -1.63
CA LEU A 617 4.65 -24.32 -1.70
C LEU A 617 4.94 -24.78 -3.13
N PHE A 618 5.61 -25.92 -3.30
CA PHE A 618 5.89 -26.55 -4.58
C PHE A 618 5.75 -28.07 -4.49
N ALA A 619 5.54 -28.71 -5.63
CA ALA A 619 5.58 -30.16 -5.79
C ALA A 619 6.57 -30.54 -6.90
N LEU A 620 7.16 -31.74 -6.81
CA LEU A 620 8.19 -32.21 -7.73
C LEU A 620 7.69 -33.38 -8.59
N ALA A 621 7.46 -33.13 -9.87
CA ALA A 621 7.35 -34.22 -10.84
C ALA A 621 8.76 -34.63 -11.29
N LYS A 622 9.09 -35.91 -11.13
CA LYS A 622 10.42 -36.48 -11.37
C LYS A 622 10.35 -37.48 -12.51
N TYR A 623 11.29 -37.33 -13.44
CA TYR A 623 11.46 -38.16 -14.62
C TYR A 623 12.91 -38.63 -14.71
N LYS A 624 13.13 -39.72 -15.43
CA LYS A 624 14.45 -40.22 -15.78
C LYS A 624 14.51 -40.49 -17.28
N VAL A 625 15.51 -39.92 -17.93
CA VAL A 625 15.84 -40.15 -19.33
C VAL A 625 17.09 -41.02 -19.43
N THR A 626 17.07 -41.97 -20.36
CA THR A 626 18.22 -42.85 -20.67
C THR A 626 18.41 -42.91 -22.18
N GLY A 627 19.66 -42.97 -22.66
CA GLY A 627 19.96 -43.02 -24.09
C GLY A 627 21.39 -42.59 -24.43
N SER A 628 21.64 -42.25 -25.70
CA SER A 628 22.99 -41.95 -26.20
C SER A 628 23.49 -40.53 -25.80
N PRO A 629 24.60 -40.39 -25.03
CA PRO A 629 25.06 -39.09 -24.53
C PRO A 629 25.73 -38.19 -25.58
N CYS A 630 25.76 -38.56 -26.87
CA CYS A 630 26.48 -37.81 -27.89
C CYS A 630 25.71 -36.61 -28.46
N THR A 631 24.37 -36.62 -28.39
CA THR A 631 23.51 -35.52 -28.82
C THR A 631 22.34 -35.41 -27.84
N PRO A 632 22.47 -34.61 -26.77
CA PRO A 632 21.50 -34.61 -25.67
C PRO A 632 20.10 -34.17 -26.15
N PRO A 633 19.02 -34.83 -25.70
CA PRO A 633 17.67 -34.51 -26.14
C PRO A 633 17.13 -33.25 -25.45
N ASN A 634 16.27 -32.51 -26.14
CA ASN A 634 15.45 -31.48 -25.53
C ASN A 634 14.30 -32.12 -24.76
N PHE A 635 14.22 -31.88 -23.46
CA PHE A 635 13.08 -32.22 -22.62
C PHE A 635 12.04 -31.11 -22.70
N GLN A 636 10.76 -31.47 -22.71
CA GLN A 636 9.66 -30.54 -22.53
C GLN A 636 8.73 -31.06 -21.42
N GLY A 637 8.47 -30.23 -20.43
CA GLY A 637 7.48 -30.46 -19.39
C GLY A 637 6.24 -29.63 -19.61
N THR A 638 5.07 -30.22 -19.38
CA THR A 638 3.76 -29.58 -19.48
C THR A 638 2.99 -29.79 -18.18
N VAL A 639 2.50 -28.70 -17.59
CA VAL A 639 1.73 -28.68 -16.35
C VAL A 639 0.39 -28.03 -16.65
N THR A 640 -0.71 -28.76 -16.52
CA THR A 640 -2.06 -28.17 -16.49
C THR A 640 -2.58 -28.23 -15.06
N TYR A 641 -3.12 -27.12 -14.55
CA TYR A 641 -3.76 -27.04 -13.23
C TYR A 641 -5.03 -26.20 -13.30
N THR A 642 -6.01 -26.52 -12.45
CA THR A 642 -7.14 -25.64 -12.17
C THR A 642 -6.91 -24.94 -10.84
N ASN A 643 -6.90 -23.60 -10.84
CA ASN A 643 -6.93 -22.84 -9.60
C ASN A 643 -8.29 -23.04 -8.92
N THR A 644 -8.26 -23.55 -7.69
CA THR A 644 -9.44 -23.97 -6.93
C THR A 644 -10.33 -22.82 -6.46
N ARG A 645 -9.83 -21.58 -6.45
CA ARG A 645 -10.63 -20.37 -6.17
C ARG A 645 -11.25 -19.77 -7.43
N THR A 646 -10.45 -19.55 -8.47
CA THR A 646 -10.92 -18.86 -9.68
C THR A 646 -11.64 -19.79 -10.66
N SER A 647 -11.63 -21.11 -10.40
CA SER A 647 -12.04 -22.17 -11.33
C SER A 647 -11.32 -22.12 -12.69
N THR A 648 -10.29 -21.29 -12.83
CA THR A 648 -9.57 -21.08 -14.09
C THR A 648 -8.56 -22.19 -14.27
N THR A 649 -8.58 -22.85 -15.43
CA THR A 649 -7.58 -23.85 -15.80
C THR A 649 -6.50 -23.22 -16.66
N LYS A 650 -5.24 -23.35 -16.25
CA LYS A 650 -4.06 -22.82 -16.95
C LYS A 650 -3.10 -23.95 -17.29
N THR A 651 -2.33 -23.77 -18.37
CA THR A 651 -1.27 -24.69 -18.78
C THR A 651 0.05 -23.94 -18.88
N LEU A 652 1.09 -24.47 -18.24
CA LEU A 652 2.46 -24.00 -18.32
C LEU A 652 3.31 -25.02 -19.06
N THR A 653 4.25 -24.54 -19.87
CA THR A 653 5.20 -25.37 -20.61
C THR A 653 6.61 -24.85 -20.40
N ILE A 654 7.57 -25.73 -20.14
CA ILE A 654 8.99 -25.41 -20.05
C ILE A 654 9.82 -26.46 -20.79
N SER A 655 10.93 -26.05 -21.39
CA SER A 655 11.84 -26.97 -22.07
C SER A 655 13.31 -26.66 -21.81
N GLY A 656 14.16 -27.67 -22.00
CA GLY A 656 15.60 -27.54 -21.84
C GLY A 656 16.35 -28.81 -22.25
N VAL A 657 17.59 -28.65 -22.70
CA VAL A 657 18.44 -29.76 -23.17
C VAL A 657 19.03 -30.54 -21.99
N ILE A 658 18.83 -31.86 -21.95
CA ILE A 658 19.39 -32.74 -20.89
C ILE A 658 20.85 -33.05 -21.18
N VAL A 659 21.75 -32.13 -20.84
CA VAL A 659 23.20 -32.40 -20.87
C VAL A 659 23.59 -33.05 -19.54
N GLY A 660 23.87 -34.36 -19.56
CA GLY A 660 24.17 -35.14 -18.35
C GLY A 660 23.55 -36.54 -18.29
N LEU A 661 23.52 -37.26 -19.41
CA LEU A 661 23.21 -38.70 -19.44
C LEU A 661 24.41 -39.58 -19.06
N GLY A 662 25.62 -39.01 -19.14
CA GLY A 662 26.83 -39.60 -18.58
C GLY A 662 27.21 -38.94 -17.25
N VAL A 663 27.64 -39.75 -16.29
CA VAL A 663 28.29 -39.31 -15.05
C VAL A 663 29.59 -38.58 -15.40
N LEU A 664 29.95 -37.51 -14.70
CA LEU A 664 31.27 -36.90 -14.87
C LEU A 664 32.36 -37.94 -14.63
N ALA A 665 33.33 -38.01 -15.55
CA ALA A 665 34.52 -38.83 -15.34
C ALA A 665 35.23 -38.40 -14.03
N SER A 666 35.66 -39.36 -13.21
CA SER A 666 36.16 -39.14 -11.84
C SER A 666 37.39 -38.22 -11.70
N LYS A 667 38.03 -37.84 -12.81
CA LYS A 667 39.06 -36.79 -12.88
C LYS A 667 38.51 -35.35 -12.80
N TYR A 668 37.20 -35.16 -12.84
CA TYR A 668 36.54 -33.86 -12.70
C TYR A 668 35.72 -33.80 -11.41
N SER A 669 35.87 -32.71 -10.66
CA SER A 669 35.05 -32.38 -9.50
C SER A 669 34.39 -31.01 -9.69
N THR A 670 33.23 -30.81 -9.07
CA THR A 670 32.37 -29.65 -9.32
C THR A 670 31.92 -29.02 -8.01
N ALA A 671 32.19 -27.73 -7.83
CA ALA A 671 31.72 -26.94 -6.70
C ALA A 671 30.99 -25.70 -7.21
N SER A 672 29.81 -25.43 -6.65
CA SER A 672 29.01 -24.23 -6.94
C SER A 672 28.22 -23.84 -5.70
N THR A 673 28.10 -22.54 -5.45
CA THR A 673 27.22 -21.96 -4.41
C THR A 673 25.80 -21.68 -4.93
N THR A 674 25.57 -21.84 -6.23
CA THR A 674 24.26 -21.71 -6.89
C THR A 674 23.88 -23.01 -7.61
N TYR A 675 22.59 -23.16 -7.94
CA TYR A 675 22.08 -24.30 -8.70
C TYR A 675 22.69 -24.32 -10.12
N ALA A 676 23.67 -25.20 -10.33
CA ALA A 676 24.32 -25.41 -11.61
C ALA A 676 24.26 -26.88 -12.02
N THR A 677 23.85 -27.12 -13.26
CA THR A 677 23.90 -28.45 -13.89
C THR A 677 25.27 -28.62 -14.54
N PHE A 678 25.93 -29.74 -14.24
CA PHE A 678 27.17 -30.16 -14.86
C PHE A 678 26.89 -31.42 -15.67
N GLY A 679 27.32 -31.44 -16.93
CA GLY A 679 26.98 -32.54 -17.85
C GLY A 679 28.09 -32.84 -18.84
N GLN A 680 28.37 -34.13 -19.03
CA GLN A 680 29.32 -34.61 -20.01
C GLN A 680 28.59 -35.18 -21.23
N THR A 681 29.00 -34.74 -22.42
CA THR A 681 28.66 -35.37 -23.71
C THR A 681 29.82 -36.24 -24.19
N CYS A 682 29.64 -36.96 -25.31
CA CYS A 682 30.73 -37.75 -25.91
C CYS A 682 31.98 -36.95 -26.35
N LYS A 683 31.96 -35.61 -26.33
CA LYS A 683 33.09 -34.75 -26.76
C LYS A 683 33.36 -33.54 -25.87
N ASN A 684 32.34 -32.97 -25.22
CA ASN A 684 32.45 -31.72 -24.45
C ASN A 684 31.94 -31.89 -23.01
N LEU A 685 32.57 -31.18 -22.07
CA LEU A 685 32.01 -30.88 -20.75
C LEU A 685 31.24 -29.55 -20.82
N GLY A 686 30.03 -29.53 -20.28
CA GLY A 686 29.19 -28.33 -20.20
C GLY A 686 28.83 -27.98 -18.76
N ILE A 687 28.86 -26.68 -18.46
CA ILE A 687 28.26 -26.11 -17.23
C ILE A 687 27.10 -25.21 -17.65
N ARG A 688 25.95 -25.40 -16.99
CA ARG A 688 24.79 -24.52 -17.04
C ARG A 688 24.50 -23.98 -15.64
N SER A 689 24.77 -22.71 -15.41
CA SER A 689 24.38 -21.99 -14.20
C SER A 689 22.94 -21.50 -14.34
N SER A 690 21.98 -22.05 -13.58
CA SER A 690 20.64 -21.47 -13.60
C SER A 690 20.66 -20.03 -13.03
N ASN A 691 19.78 -19.18 -13.56
CA ASN A 691 19.56 -17.79 -13.17
C ASN A 691 20.65 -16.76 -13.53
N ARG A 692 21.08 -16.69 -14.81
CA ARG A 692 21.53 -15.41 -15.39
C ARG A 692 21.41 -15.28 -16.92
N ASP A 693 20.18 -15.07 -17.41
CA ASP A 693 19.79 -13.83 -18.09
C ASP A 693 18.33 -13.88 -18.60
N SER A 694 17.57 -12.82 -18.34
CA SER A 694 16.14 -12.73 -18.69
C SER A 694 15.86 -12.07 -20.05
N TRP A 695 16.91 -11.87 -20.87
CA TRP A 695 16.84 -11.15 -22.15
C TRP A 695 17.31 -11.93 -23.39
N ASN A 696 18.00 -13.07 -23.25
CA ASN A 696 18.39 -13.91 -24.38
C ASN A 696 18.36 -15.41 -24.02
N PRO A 697 17.54 -16.26 -24.66
CA PRO A 697 17.39 -17.67 -24.29
C PRO A 697 18.54 -18.59 -24.75
N ASN A 698 19.73 -18.05 -25.07
CA ASN A 698 20.77 -18.76 -25.82
C ASN A 698 22.14 -18.92 -25.12
N ASP A 699 22.49 -18.09 -24.14
CA ASP A 699 23.88 -17.99 -23.63
C ASP A 699 24.23 -18.94 -22.45
N ASP A 700 23.32 -19.85 -22.12
CA ASP A 700 23.30 -20.61 -20.85
C ASP A 700 24.29 -21.82 -20.80
N TRP A 701 25.30 -21.85 -21.67
CA TRP A 701 26.33 -22.91 -21.74
C TRP A 701 27.75 -22.36 -21.91
N SER A 702 28.48 -22.24 -20.80
CA SER A 702 29.93 -22.10 -20.85
C SER A 702 30.56 -23.46 -21.13
N VAL A 703 30.88 -23.71 -22.41
CA VAL A 703 31.55 -24.94 -22.84
C VAL A 703 33.01 -24.90 -22.42
N ILE A 704 33.37 -25.72 -21.42
CA ILE A 704 34.77 -25.99 -21.11
C ILE A 704 35.28 -26.98 -22.16
N LYS A 705 35.96 -26.43 -23.18
CA LYS A 705 36.83 -27.25 -24.03
C LYS A 705 37.99 -27.76 -23.16
N THR A 706 38.14 -29.07 -23.11
CA THR A 706 39.37 -29.71 -22.66
C THR A 706 39.96 -30.42 -23.86
N ASP A 707 41.15 -29.98 -24.29
CA ASP A 707 41.97 -30.69 -25.28
C ASP A 707 42.52 -32.02 -24.69
#